data_AF-A0A652K7Q8-F1
#
_entry.id   AF-A0A652K7Q8-F1
#
_cell.length_a   1.000
_cell.length_b   1.000
_cell.length_c   1.000
_cell.angle_alpha   90.00
_cell.angle_beta   90.00
_cell.angle_gamma   90.00
#
_symmetry.space_group_name_H-M   'P 1'
#
loop_
_entity.id
_entity.type
_entity.pdbx_description
1 polymer ?
#
loop_
_entity_poly.entity_id
_entity_poly.type
_entity_poly.pdbx_seq_one_letter_code
_entity_poly.pdbx_strand_id
1 'polypeptide(L)'
;MTTVRRAVLTLPAALLGPDNPLPALRAPAGAHAVDPRTLADLPRDMARGIGRDPLRSLLPAPVRDGYGRERTPADLDALVIENDRLRATVLPGLGGRLHSLHHKPTGRELLYRNPVFQPAAFALNGAWFSGGVEWNIGATGHTALSCSPLHAAVVRAPDGGPMLRLWEWERLRDLPFQVDLWLPEDSDFLYVAVRIRNPHERTAPVYWWSNIAVPEDRRVLAPADAAWHHGYDRGLDRVAVPVTEDGTDRTYPRNSTHAADWFYDLPDGQRRWIAALDTDGTGLVQTSTDPLRGRKLFVWGTGRGGRRWQEWLTEPGTPGYAEIQAGLARTQLEHLELPGGGEFSWLEAYGPLAADPAAALGEDWAAARADVERSLSAALPRGTVDAAYTAWRETAADREPEEVLATGSGWGALEVLRGGYALPGTPFPESTLGPEQEPWRELLRTGVLPPPAKAPARGAAPGAPLIAPVVATPWRDMLETAPADPATEYQLGIAQWHAGDRAQAVRSWERGLKEATVRWPLLYCLAVADREEGHPERAAEHFAEAFADHAASDGAAGAPAGEGGTDAAPVRAGAGAVATALGRETLDALLAVDRPDRARALWDRLPAAVRQQGAFRLLDIRLLLAEGRRDEARAVFDTGFEVADLREGAETLGELWARVTDEPLPDAYEFRMRPN
;
A
#
# COMPACT_ATOMS: atom_id res chain seq x y z
N MET A 1 1.44 -28.88 20.92
CA MET A 1 0.62 -29.03 19.68
C MET A 1 0.30 -27.68 19.06
N THR A 2 0.60 -27.51 17.77
CA THR A 2 0.29 -26.29 17.00
C THR A 2 -1.18 -26.26 16.55
N THR A 3 -1.81 -25.08 16.61
CA THR A 3 -3.20 -24.86 16.18
C THR A 3 -3.32 -23.65 15.26
N VAL A 4 -4.30 -23.67 14.35
CA VAL A 4 -4.74 -22.53 13.54
C VAL A 4 -6.23 -22.35 13.76
N ARG A 5 -6.68 -21.13 14.05
CA ARG A 5 -8.10 -20.84 14.31
C ARG A 5 -8.49 -19.43 13.93
N ARG A 6 -9.79 -19.23 13.66
CA ARG A 6 -10.40 -17.89 13.58
C ARG A 6 -10.46 -17.26 14.97
N ALA A 7 -10.35 -15.94 14.99
CA ALA A 7 -10.48 -15.08 16.15
C ALA A 7 -11.07 -13.73 15.72
N VAL A 8 -11.47 -12.94 16.71
CA VAL A 8 -11.87 -11.54 16.51
C VAL A 8 -10.93 -10.68 17.33
N LEU A 9 -10.41 -9.61 16.71
CA LEU A 9 -9.61 -8.59 17.37
C LEU A 9 -10.45 -7.31 17.46
N THR A 10 -10.88 -6.95 18.66
CA THR A 10 -11.60 -5.70 18.91
C THR A 10 -10.62 -4.60 19.29
N LEU A 11 -10.60 -3.51 18.52
CA LEU A 11 -9.75 -2.34 18.78
C LEU A 11 -10.42 -1.04 18.27
N PRO A 12 -9.99 0.15 18.73
CA PRO A 12 -10.46 1.40 18.13
C PRO A 12 -10.02 1.50 16.67
N ALA A 13 -10.98 1.64 15.75
CA ALA A 13 -10.74 1.63 14.32
C ALA A 13 -11.37 2.83 13.63
N ALA A 14 -10.61 3.48 12.75
CA ALA A 14 -11.13 4.39 11.74
C ALA A 14 -11.45 3.57 10.47
N LEU A 15 -12.71 3.58 10.04
CA LEU A 15 -13.15 2.79 8.88
C LEU A 15 -12.52 3.31 7.59
N LEU A 16 -12.26 2.40 6.64
CA LEU A 16 -11.61 2.71 5.35
C LEU A 16 -12.40 3.66 4.44
N GLY A 17 -13.72 3.77 4.68
CA GLY A 17 -14.62 4.50 3.78
C GLY A 17 -14.77 3.82 2.41
N PRO A 18 -15.49 4.45 1.46
CA PRO A 18 -15.56 3.97 0.09
C PRO A 18 -14.26 4.23 -0.66
N ASP A 19 -13.92 3.35 -1.60
CA ASP A 19 -12.83 3.56 -2.55
C ASP A 19 -13.16 4.75 -3.49
N ASN A 20 -12.14 5.45 -3.96
CA ASN A 20 -12.28 6.55 -4.91
C ASN A 20 -12.81 5.99 -6.24
N PRO A 21 -13.96 6.48 -6.74
CA PRO A 21 -14.57 5.93 -7.94
C PRO A 21 -13.84 6.34 -9.23
N LEU A 22 -12.96 7.34 -9.18
CA LEU A 22 -12.26 7.85 -10.36
C LEU A 22 -11.07 6.95 -10.72
N PRO A 23 -10.87 6.62 -12.02
CA PRO A 23 -9.72 5.82 -12.40
C PRO A 23 -8.42 6.59 -12.13
N ALA A 24 -7.44 5.87 -11.58
CA ALA A 24 -6.15 6.42 -11.15
C ALA A 24 -5.18 6.61 -12.32
N LEU A 25 -5.56 7.49 -13.25
CA LEU A 25 -4.86 7.72 -14.52
C LEU A 25 -3.49 8.41 -14.37
N ARG A 26 -3.24 9.08 -13.24
CA ARG A 26 -1.97 9.76 -13.00
C ARG A 26 -0.96 8.82 -12.37
N ALA A 27 0.32 9.05 -12.68
CA ALA A 27 1.40 8.41 -11.93
C ALA A 27 1.26 8.76 -10.43
N PRO A 28 1.56 7.83 -9.52
CA PRO A 28 1.69 8.16 -8.11
C PRO A 28 2.62 9.36 -7.94
N ALA A 29 2.25 10.35 -7.11
CA ALA A 29 3.16 11.46 -6.81
C ALA A 29 4.42 10.89 -6.14
N GLY A 30 5.60 11.26 -6.63
CA GLY A 30 6.83 10.49 -6.43
C GLY A 30 7.42 10.53 -5.03
N ALA A 31 8.40 9.62 -4.79
CA ALA A 31 9.35 9.72 -3.67
C ALA A 31 10.72 9.05 -3.93
N HIS A 32 10.89 8.26 -5.00
CA HIS A 32 12.02 7.32 -5.11
C HIS A 32 12.83 7.44 -6.40
N ALA A 33 12.65 8.52 -7.15
CA ALA A 33 13.43 8.77 -8.35
C ALA A 33 14.85 9.19 -7.95
N VAL A 34 15.80 8.29 -8.17
CA VAL A 34 17.23 8.60 -8.12
C VAL A 34 17.56 9.48 -9.33
N ASP A 35 18.26 10.60 -9.11
CA ASP A 35 18.60 11.47 -10.22
C ASP A 35 19.58 10.79 -11.19
N PRO A 36 19.62 11.22 -12.47
CA PRO A 36 20.43 10.55 -13.49
C PRO A 36 21.93 10.50 -13.18
N ARG A 37 22.49 11.43 -12.39
CA ARG A 37 23.91 11.43 -12.05
C ARG A 37 24.19 10.34 -11.03
N THR A 38 23.44 10.32 -9.93
CA THR A 38 23.56 9.25 -8.94
C THR A 38 23.34 7.89 -9.58
N LEU A 39 22.33 7.73 -10.44
CA LEU A 39 22.06 6.47 -11.14
C LEU A 39 23.25 5.98 -11.99
N ALA A 40 24.02 6.89 -12.59
CA ALA A 40 25.19 6.55 -13.39
C ALA A 40 26.38 6.04 -12.56
N ASP A 41 26.47 6.45 -11.30
CA ASP A 41 27.55 6.08 -10.38
C ASP A 41 27.24 4.78 -9.60
N LEU A 42 25.98 4.33 -9.61
CA LEU A 42 25.58 3.07 -8.98
C LEU A 42 26.13 1.83 -9.71
N PRO A 43 26.27 0.69 -9.01
CA PRO A 43 26.53 -0.60 -9.65
C PRO A 43 25.53 -0.86 -10.80
N ARG A 44 26.03 -1.32 -11.95
CA ARG A 44 25.22 -1.42 -13.19
C ARG A 44 23.94 -2.24 -13.05
N ASP A 45 24.03 -3.34 -12.31
CA ASP A 45 22.90 -4.22 -12.03
C ASP A 45 21.85 -3.52 -11.14
N MET A 46 22.30 -2.69 -10.20
CA MET A 46 21.45 -1.86 -9.35
C MET A 46 20.72 -0.79 -10.15
N ALA A 47 21.46 -0.04 -10.95
CA ALA A 47 20.89 0.99 -11.82
C ALA A 47 19.84 0.42 -12.78
N ARG A 48 20.10 -0.78 -13.35
CA ARG A 48 19.12 -1.49 -14.19
C ARG A 48 17.87 -1.90 -13.40
N GLY A 49 18.02 -2.33 -12.15
CA GLY A 49 16.89 -2.65 -11.28
C GLY A 49 16.02 -1.43 -10.97
N ILE A 50 16.63 -0.27 -10.74
CA ILE A 50 15.93 0.99 -10.42
C ILE A 50 15.10 1.50 -11.60
N GLY A 51 15.68 1.49 -12.80
CA GLY A 51 15.00 1.99 -14.01
C GLY A 51 13.94 1.04 -14.60
N ARG A 52 13.64 -0.08 -13.94
CA ARG A 52 12.83 -1.15 -14.52
C ARG A 52 11.33 -0.90 -14.37
N ASP A 53 10.67 -0.70 -15.51
CA ASP A 53 9.21 -0.59 -15.66
C ASP A 53 8.53 0.22 -14.53
N PRO A 54 8.89 1.50 -14.34
CA PRO A 54 8.27 2.34 -13.33
C PRO A 54 6.75 2.45 -13.55
N LEU A 55 5.99 2.52 -12.46
CA LEU A 55 4.54 2.70 -12.55
C LEU A 55 4.20 4.05 -13.18
N ARG A 56 3.32 4.01 -14.19
CA ARG A 56 2.78 5.21 -14.87
C ARG A 56 1.40 5.62 -14.36
N SER A 57 0.78 4.75 -13.57
CA SER A 57 -0.56 4.87 -12.98
C SER A 57 -0.71 3.84 -11.87
N LEU A 58 -1.70 4.01 -10.99
CA LEU A 58 -2.10 2.95 -10.04
C LEU A 58 -3.09 1.94 -10.65
N LEU A 59 -3.46 2.10 -11.93
CA LEU A 59 -4.32 1.14 -12.59
C LEU A 59 -3.72 -0.27 -12.55
N PRO A 60 -4.55 -1.31 -12.34
CA PRO A 60 -6.01 -1.25 -12.18
C PRO A 60 -6.48 -1.15 -10.70
N ALA A 61 -5.57 -0.90 -9.76
CA ALA A 61 -5.91 -0.76 -8.34
C ALA A 61 -6.74 0.52 -8.09
N PRO A 62 -7.78 0.46 -7.26
CA PRO A 62 -8.54 1.65 -6.86
C PRO A 62 -7.70 2.53 -5.93
N VAL A 63 -7.89 3.84 -5.97
CA VAL A 63 -7.37 4.74 -4.93
C VAL A 63 -8.27 4.63 -3.70
N ARG A 64 -7.66 4.60 -2.52
CA ARG A 64 -8.33 4.50 -1.23
C ARG A 64 -7.99 5.71 -0.39
N ASP A 65 -8.91 6.67 -0.40
CA ASP A 65 -8.79 7.97 0.28
C ASP A 65 -10.09 8.35 1.02
N GLY A 66 -11.02 7.41 1.19
CA GLY A 66 -12.31 7.63 1.83
C GLY A 66 -12.33 7.56 3.35
N TYR A 67 -11.20 7.24 3.99
CA TYR A 67 -11.10 7.04 5.43
C TYR A 67 -11.04 8.35 6.21
N GLY A 68 -11.56 8.32 7.43
CA GLY A 68 -11.54 9.44 8.37
C GLY A 68 -10.54 9.27 9.51
N ARG A 69 -10.72 10.06 10.57
CA ARG A 69 -9.93 10.00 11.82
C ARG A 69 -10.75 9.64 13.04
N GLU A 70 -12.08 9.58 12.90
CA GLU A 70 -12.97 9.14 13.97
C GLU A 70 -12.79 7.63 14.18
N ARG A 71 -12.42 7.25 15.39
CA ARG A 71 -12.23 5.86 15.79
C ARG A 71 -13.39 5.40 16.67
N THR A 72 -13.94 4.25 16.32
CA THR A 72 -14.92 3.54 17.15
C THR A 72 -14.42 2.13 17.42
N PRO A 73 -14.77 1.51 18.57
CA PRO A 73 -14.51 0.08 18.75
C PRO A 73 -15.07 -0.71 17.58
N ALA A 74 -14.22 -1.50 16.93
CA ALA A 74 -14.61 -2.34 15.80
C ALA A 74 -13.97 -3.72 15.93
N ASP A 75 -14.71 -4.72 15.46
CA ASP A 75 -14.26 -6.10 15.39
C ASP A 75 -13.58 -6.34 14.04
N LEU A 76 -12.32 -6.77 14.10
CA LEU A 76 -11.55 -7.18 12.94
C LEU A 76 -11.41 -8.71 12.93
N ASP A 77 -11.70 -9.33 11.79
CA ASP A 77 -11.44 -10.75 11.58
C ASP A 77 -9.94 -11.01 11.71
N ALA A 78 -9.59 -12.00 12.52
CA ALA A 78 -8.21 -12.40 12.78
C ALA A 78 -8.05 -13.92 12.67
N LEU A 79 -6.86 -14.35 12.29
CA LEU A 79 -6.44 -15.74 12.29
C LEU A 79 -5.28 -15.88 13.27
N VAL A 80 -5.38 -16.85 14.17
CA VAL A 80 -4.33 -17.12 15.16
C VAL A 80 -3.67 -18.44 14.83
N ILE A 81 -2.35 -18.42 14.72
CA ILE A 81 -1.51 -19.61 14.71
C ILE A 81 -0.65 -19.63 15.98
N GLU A 82 -0.69 -20.72 16.73
CA GLU A 82 0.03 -20.83 18.00
C GLU A 82 0.49 -22.24 18.35
N ASN A 83 1.67 -22.35 18.96
CA ASN A 83 2.19 -23.53 19.67
C ASN A 83 2.42 -23.14 21.15
N ASP A 84 3.17 -23.92 21.94
CA ASP A 84 3.41 -23.59 23.36
C ASP A 84 4.39 -22.41 23.57
N ARG A 85 5.08 -21.97 22.51
CA ARG A 85 6.12 -20.94 22.53
C ARG A 85 5.67 -19.59 21.98
N LEU A 86 4.96 -19.60 20.85
CA LEU A 86 4.58 -18.42 20.09
C LEU A 86 3.08 -18.37 19.83
N ARG A 87 2.56 -17.15 19.70
CA ARG A 87 1.25 -16.86 19.15
C ARG A 87 1.37 -15.75 18.12
N ALA A 88 1.10 -16.06 16.86
CA ALA A 88 1.01 -15.11 15.77
C ALA A 88 -0.46 -14.78 15.46
N THR A 89 -0.77 -13.49 15.31
CA THR A 89 -2.11 -12.99 14.94
C THR A 89 -2.04 -12.33 13.57
N VAL A 90 -2.82 -12.83 12.62
CA VAL A 90 -2.84 -12.40 11.22
C VAL A 90 -4.20 -11.77 10.89
N LEU A 91 -4.21 -10.66 10.16
CA LEU A 91 -5.42 -9.95 9.73
C LEU A 91 -5.67 -10.21 8.23
N PRO A 92 -6.45 -11.25 7.86
CA PRO A 92 -6.64 -11.62 6.46
C PRO A 92 -7.36 -10.54 5.65
N GLY A 93 -8.22 -9.73 6.28
CA GLY A 93 -8.89 -8.60 5.64
C GLY A 93 -8.02 -7.37 5.39
N LEU A 94 -6.80 -7.35 5.95
CA LEU A 94 -5.89 -6.19 5.96
C LEU A 94 -4.51 -6.60 5.46
N GLY A 95 -4.44 -7.07 4.21
CA GLY A 95 -3.21 -7.45 3.53
C GLY A 95 -2.56 -8.73 4.06
N GLY A 96 -3.27 -9.50 4.91
CA GLY A 96 -2.66 -10.61 5.63
C GLY A 96 -1.61 -10.18 6.66
N ARG A 97 -1.73 -8.95 7.18
CA ARG A 97 -0.78 -8.37 8.16
C ARG A 97 -0.53 -9.33 9.32
N LEU A 98 0.72 -9.67 9.59
CA LEU A 98 1.08 -10.29 10.88
C LEU A 98 1.08 -9.20 11.95
N HIS A 99 -0.08 -9.01 12.59
CA HIS A 99 -0.32 -7.91 13.52
C HIS A 99 0.44 -8.05 14.84
N SER A 100 0.65 -9.28 15.31
CA SER A 100 1.30 -9.58 16.60
C SER A 100 2.08 -10.89 16.51
N LEU A 101 3.24 -10.93 17.16
CA LEU A 101 4.06 -12.13 17.36
C LEU A 101 4.48 -12.20 18.84
N HIS A 102 3.65 -12.85 19.64
CA HIS A 102 3.81 -12.90 21.08
C HIS A 102 4.60 -14.14 21.52
N HIS A 103 5.72 -13.93 22.20
CA HIS A 103 6.56 -14.98 22.78
C HIS A 103 6.11 -15.32 24.20
N LYS A 104 5.37 -16.44 24.32
CA LYS A 104 4.67 -16.89 25.53
C LYS A 104 5.61 -17.11 26.72
N PRO A 105 6.79 -17.77 26.60
CA PRO A 105 7.69 -17.97 27.72
C PRO A 105 8.14 -16.69 28.41
N THR A 106 8.33 -15.61 27.64
CA THR A 106 8.78 -14.31 28.17
C THR A 106 7.65 -13.31 28.39
N GLY A 107 6.45 -13.58 27.88
CA GLY A 107 5.34 -12.62 27.84
C GLY A 107 5.61 -11.37 26.98
N ARG A 108 6.61 -11.41 26.10
CA ARG A 108 7.01 -10.26 25.26
C ARG A 108 6.27 -10.27 23.93
N GLU A 109 5.81 -9.10 23.53
CA GLU A 109 5.47 -8.81 22.13
C GLU A 109 6.77 -8.51 21.37
N LEU A 110 7.04 -9.23 20.28
CA LEU A 110 8.28 -9.07 19.51
C LEU A 110 8.18 -7.97 18.46
N LEU A 111 6.96 -7.56 18.08
CA LEU A 111 6.70 -6.53 17.08
C LEU A 111 6.25 -5.21 17.74
N TYR A 112 6.35 -4.10 17.03
CA TYR A 112 5.53 -2.95 17.36
C TYR A 112 4.09 -3.23 16.92
N ARG A 113 3.17 -3.30 17.90
CA ARG A 113 1.75 -3.54 17.69
C ARG A 113 0.97 -2.26 17.93
N ASN A 114 0.50 -1.63 16.84
CA ASN A 114 -0.34 -0.44 16.93
C ASN A 114 -1.67 -0.81 17.63
N PRO A 115 -2.05 -0.12 18.73
CA PRO A 115 -3.27 -0.42 19.46
C PRO A 115 -4.55 0.01 18.75
N VAL A 116 -4.44 0.76 17.65
CA VAL A 116 -5.57 1.21 16.83
C VAL A 116 -5.41 0.81 15.37
N PHE A 117 -6.53 0.73 14.65
CA PHE A 117 -6.52 0.65 13.19
C PHE A 117 -6.83 2.05 12.66
N GLN A 118 -5.82 2.67 12.05
CA GLN A 118 -5.92 4.04 11.58
C GLN A 118 -5.24 4.17 10.21
N PRO A 119 -6.02 4.11 9.12
CA PRO A 119 -5.49 4.27 7.78
C PRO A 119 -4.84 5.65 7.54
N ALA A 120 -3.81 5.67 6.70
CA ALA A 120 -3.08 6.85 6.26
C ALA A 120 -2.49 6.64 4.86
N ALA A 121 -2.17 7.75 4.17
CA ALA A 121 -1.78 7.78 2.77
C ALA A 121 -0.31 7.42 2.51
N PHE A 122 0.06 6.19 2.90
CA PHE A 122 1.40 5.60 2.73
C PHE A 122 1.43 4.42 1.73
N ALA A 123 0.33 3.67 1.58
CA ALA A 123 0.23 2.64 0.54
C ALA A 123 0.26 3.26 -0.86
N LEU A 124 0.70 2.49 -1.86
CA LEU A 124 0.63 2.87 -3.26
C LEU A 124 -0.75 3.39 -3.65
N ASN A 125 -1.82 2.75 -3.16
CA ASN A 125 -3.19 3.20 -3.40
C ASN A 125 -3.77 4.14 -2.34
N GLY A 126 -3.01 4.49 -1.30
CA GLY A 126 -3.41 5.47 -0.29
C GLY A 126 -3.95 4.90 1.01
N ALA A 127 -4.22 3.61 1.17
CA ALA A 127 -4.68 3.06 2.46
C ALA A 127 -3.65 2.12 3.10
N TRP A 128 -2.99 2.61 4.15
CA TRP A 128 -1.99 1.86 4.93
C TRP A 128 -2.14 2.13 6.43
N PHE A 129 -1.68 1.22 7.29
CA PHE A 129 -1.64 1.41 8.74
C PHE A 129 -0.34 0.85 9.33
N SER A 130 0.11 1.43 10.45
CA SER A 130 1.39 1.09 11.08
C SER A 130 1.31 -0.16 11.97
N GLY A 131 2.46 -0.80 12.18
CA GLY A 131 2.61 -1.97 13.04
C GLY A 131 2.61 -3.31 12.32
N GLY A 132 3.10 -4.34 13.02
CA GLY A 132 3.15 -5.72 12.55
C GLY A 132 4.18 -5.98 11.44
N VAL A 133 3.95 -7.04 10.65
CA VAL A 133 4.70 -7.37 9.43
C VAL A 133 3.83 -7.30 8.19
N GLU A 134 4.24 -6.47 7.24
CA GLU A 134 3.60 -6.25 5.95
C GLU A 134 4.34 -6.94 4.80
N TRP A 135 3.57 -7.51 3.87
CA TRP A 135 4.05 -8.20 2.69
C TRP A 135 4.01 -7.28 1.46
N ASN A 136 5.08 -6.52 1.22
CA ASN A 136 5.08 -5.52 0.16
C ASN A 136 5.44 -6.11 -1.20
N ILE A 137 4.42 -6.46 -1.99
CA ILE A 137 4.51 -6.89 -3.39
C ILE A 137 4.00 -5.81 -4.36
N GLY A 138 4.49 -5.84 -5.61
CA GLY A 138 3.98 -5.07 -6.74
C GLY A 138 5.00 -4.05 -7.24
N ALA A 139 5.11 -2.91 -6.55
CA ALA A 139 6.08 -1.87 -6.89
C ALA A 139 6.67 -1.22 -5.63
N THR A 140 7.70 -0.41 -5.83
CA THR A 140 8.38 0.35 -4.76
C THR A 140 7.39 1.08 -3.85
N GLY A 141 7.53 0.85 -2.55
CA GLY A 141 6.67 1.41 -1.50
C GLY A 141 5.80 0.35 -0.81
N HIS A 142 4.84 0.84 -0.02
CA HIS A 142 3.86 -0.02 0.64
C HIS A 142 2.81 -0.53 -0.36
N THR A 143 2.48 -1.82 -0.31
CA THR A 143 1.65 -2.47 -1.33
C THR A 143 0.23 -1.89 -1.44
N ALA A 144 -0.40 -1.99 -2.63
CA ALA A 144 -1.82 -1.67 -2.80
C ALA A 144 -2.75 -2.66 -2.06
N LEU A 145 -2.20 -3.74 -1.51
CA LEU A 145 -2.93 -4.75 -0.76
C LEU A 145 -2.94 -4.51 0.77
N SER A 146 -2.30 -3.45 1.29
CA SER A 146 -2.11 -3.25 2.73
C SER A 146 -3.42 -3.26 3.53
N CYS A 147 -4.51 -2.82 2.92
CA CYS A 147 -5.86 -2.83 3.49
C CYS A 147 -6.86 -3.68 2.66
N SER A 148 -6.37 -4.66 1.91
CA SER A 148 -7.19 -5.50 1.02
C SER A 148 -7.32 -6.93 1.58
N PRO A 149 -8.45 -7.62 1.32
CA PRO A 149 -8.61 -9.00 1.76
C PRO A 149 -7.71 -9.95 0.97
N LEU A 150 -7.14 -10.94 1.65
CA LEU A 150 -6.46 -12.08 1.04
C LEU A 150 -7.28 -13.34 1.27
N HIS A 151 -7.16 -14.31 0.36
CA HIS A 151 -7.62 -15.65 0.66
C HIS A 151 -6.75 -16.24 1.77
N ALA A 152 -7.37 -17.00 2.68
CA ALA A 152 -6.66 -17.68 3.75
C ALA A 152 -7.20 -19.08 3.98
N ALA A 153 -6.32 -20.03 4.27
CA ALA A 153 -6.73 -21.41 4.54
C ALA A 153 -5.75 -22.17 5.42
N VAL A 154 -6.24 -23.24 6.06
CA VAL A 154 -5.39 -24.26 6.67
C VAL A 154 -4.85 -25.19 5.59
N VAL A 155 -3.55 -25.42 5.61
CA VAL A 155 -2.83 -26.39 4.77
C VAL A 155 -1.96 -27.25 5.68
N ARG A 156 -1.66 -28.49 5.26
CA ARG A 156 -0.70 -29.35 5.98
C ARG A 156 0.74 -28.86 5.82
N ALA A 157 1.38 -28.50 6.93
CA ALA A 157 2.79 -28.15 7.00
C ALA A 157 3.71 -29.35 6.67
N PRO A 158 5.01 -29.11 6.41
CA PRO A 158 5.98 -30.17 6.13
C PRO A 158 6.18 -31.17 7.28
N ASP A 159 6.04 -30.71 8.52
CA ASP A 159 6.13 -31.52 9.74
C ASP A 159 4.82 -32.26 10.09
N GLY A 160 3.78 -32.10 9.26
CA GLY A 160 2.46 -32.70 9.48
C GLY A 160 1.54 -31.87 10.38
N GLY A 161 2.00 -30.75 10.95
CA GLY A 161 1.18 -29.79 11.67
C GLY A 161 0.31 -28.92 10.75
N PRO A 162 -0.55 -28.05 11.31
CA PRO A 162 -1.28 -27.07 10.52
C PRO A 162 -0.40 -25.87 10.16
N MET A 163 -0.54 -25.39 8.93
CA MET A 163 0.05 -24.17 8.38
C MET A 163 -1.08 -23.25 7.94
N LEU A 164 -0.91 -21.95 8.14
CA LEU A 164 -1.80 -20.93 7.59
C LEU A 164 -1.24 -20.48 6.23
N ARG A 165 -1.99 -20.69 5.15
CA ARG A 165 -1.67 -20.15 3.82
C ARG A 165 -2.49 -18.89 3.56
N LEU A 166 -1.84 -17.87 3.03
CA LEU A 166 -2.43 -16.64 2.49
C LEU A 166 -2.07 -16.54 1.00
N TRP A 167 -3.01 -16.10 0.16
CA TRP A 167 -2.73 -15.84 -1.26
C TRP A 167 -3.68 -14.81 -1.85
N GLU A 168 -3.21 -14.09 -2.86
CA GLU A 168 -3.99 -13.13 -3.65
C GLU A 168 -3.28 -12.85 -4.99
N TRP A 169 -4.00 -12.21 -5.91
CA TRP A 169 -3.50 -11.72 -7.19
C TRP A 169 -3.11 -10.24 -7.09
N GLU A 170 -1.82 -9.93 -7.10
CA GLU A 170 -1.34 -8.55 -7.13
C GLU A 170 -1.58 -7.98 -8.54
N ARG A 171 -2.38 -6.91 -8.64
CA ARG A 171 -2.93 -6.43 -9.91
C ARG A 171 -2.06 -5.40 -10.63
N LEU A 172 -1.14 -4.72 -9.94
CA LEU A 172 -0.26 -3.71 -10.55
C LEU A 172 0.78 -4.36 -11.48
N ARG A 173 1.29 -5.53 -11.11
CA ARG A 173 2.23 -6.34 -11.91
C ARG A 173 1.61 -7.60 -12.48
N ASP A 174 0.36 -7.89 -12.12
CA ASP A 174 -0.43 -9.02 -12.61
C ASP A 174 0.21 -10.36 -12.23
N LEU A 175 0.53 -10.52 -10.93
CA LEU A 175 1.27 -11.67 -10.39
C LEU A 175 0.57 -12.26 -9.15
N PRO A 176 0.28 -13.57 -9.14
CA PRO A 176 -0.15 -14.26 -7.93
C PRO A 176 1.01 -14.47 -6.95
N PHE A 177 0.72 -14.34 -5.65
CA PHE A 177 1.66 -14.66 -4.58
C PHE A 177 1.03 -15.50 -3.47
N GLN A 178 1.88 -16.13 -2.69
CA GLN A 178 1.54 -17.03 -1.60
C GLN A 178 2.44 -16.75 -0.40
N VAL A 179 1.87 -16.74 0.81
CA VAL A 179 2.58 -16.64 2.08
C VAL A 179 2.09 -17.75 3.00
N ASP A 180 3.00 -18.61 3.44
CA ASP A 180 2.73 -19.81 4.22
C ASP A 180 3.38 -19.68 5.61
N LEU A 181 2.57 -19.65 6.66
CA LEU A 181 2.99 -19.45 8.04
C LEU A 181 2.81 -20.74 8.85
N TRP A 182 3.87 -21.27 9.44
CA TRP A 182 3.75 -22.40 10.37
C TRP A 182 4.69 -22.31 11.56
N LEU A 183 4.28 -22.99 12.64
CA LEU A 183 5.01 -23.10 13.90
C LEU A 183 5.30 -24.57 14.18
N PRO A 184 6.56 -25.03 14.07
CA PRO A 184 6.95 -26.34 14.56
C PRO A 184 6.70 -26.47 16.08
N GLU A 185 6.36 -27.66 16.56
CA GLU A 185 5.78 -27.88 17.90
C GLU A 185 6.59 -27.28 19.07
N ASP A 186 7.93 -27.36 19.02
CA ASP A 186 8.84 -26.86 20.06
C ASP A 186 9.67 -25.64 19.63
N SER A 187 9.30 -25.00 18.52
CA SER A 187 10.06 -23.88 17.95
C SER A 187 9.65 -22.54 18.57
N ASP A 188 10.65 -21.74 18.94
CA ASP A 188 10.49 -20.32 19.26
C ASP A 188 10.47 -19.43 17.99
N PHE A 189 10.50 -20.03 16.80
CA PHE A 189 10.48 -19.34 15.51
C PHE A 189 9.21 -19.65 14.71
N LEU A 190 8.61 -18.59 14.19
CA LEU A 190 7.62 -18.62 13.12
C LEU A 190 8.33 -18.73 11.78
N TYR A 191 8.01 -19.77 11.02
CA TYR A 191 8.45 -19.91 9.64
C TYR A 191 7.41 -19.29 8.70
N VAL A 192 7.90 -18.50 7.75
CA VAL A 192 7.11 -17.80 6.75
C VAL A 192 7.73 -18.06 5.37
N ALA A 193 7.13 -18.96 4.60
CA ALA A 193 7.56 -19.24 3.23
C ALA A 193 6.77 -18.39 2.25
N VAL A 194 7.45 -17.82 1.26
CA VAL A 194 6.81 -16.96 0.25
C VAL A 194 7.10 -17.51 -1.13
N ARG A 195 6.12 -17.39 -2.02
CA ARG A 195 6.26 -17.69 -3.44
C ARG A 195 5.54 -16.66 -4.30
N ILE A 196 6.22 -16.18 -5.34
CA ILE A 196 5.66 -15.36 -6.43
C ILE A 196 5.81 -16.15 -7.72
N ARG A 197 4.72 -16.32 -8.46
CA ARG A 197 4.71 -17.03 -9.74
C ARG A 197 4.40 -16.06 -10.87
N ASN A 198 5.03 -16.26 -12.01
CA ASN A 198 4.65 -15.59 -13.25
C ASN A 198 3.95 -16.59 -14.17
N PRO A 199 2.61 -16.63 -14.18
CA PRO A 199 1.86 -17.56 -15.03
C PRO A 199 1.83 -17.12 -16.50
N HIS A 200 2.34 -15.93 -16.83
CA HIS A 200 2.36 -15.38 -18.18
C HIS A 200 3.56 -15.87 -18.98
N GLU A 201 3.52 -15.65 -20.31
CA GLU A 201 4.68 -15.89 -21.19
C GLU A 201 5.69 -14.73 -21.15
N ARG A 202 5.25 -13.53 -20.79
CA ARG A 202 6.08 -12.32 -20.71
C ARG A 202 6.86 -12.26 -19.40
N THR A 203 8.05 -11.68 -19.43
CA THR A 203 8.78 -11.31 -18.20
C THR A 203 8.00 -10.25 -17.42
N ALA A 204 7.99 -10.36 -16.10
CA ALA A 204 7.37 -9.39 -15.20
C ALA A 204 8.42 -8.78 -14.24
N PRO A 205 8.33 -7.47 -13.92
CA PRO A 205 9.10 -6.88 -12.84
C PRO A 205 8.55 -7.34 -11.48
N VAL A 206 9.43 -7.78 -10.59
CA VAL A 206 9.07 -8.23 -9.24
C VAL A 206 9.69 -7.32 -8.19
N TYR A 207 8.87 -6.98 -7.21
CA TYR A 207 9.23 -6.28 -6.00
C TYR A 207 8.71 -7.09 -4.81
N TRP A 208 9.56 -7.32 -3.81
CA TRP A 208 9.15 -7.89 -2.52
C TRP A 208 9.97 -7.32 -1.38
N TRP A 209 9.29 -6.83 -0.34
CA TRP A 209 9.85 -6.50 0.97
C TRP A 209 8.91 -6.90 2.11
N SER A 210 9.42 -7.68 3.07
CA SER A 210 8.76 -7.95 4.34
C SER A 210 9.10 -6.81 5.31
N ASN A 211 8.18 -5.87 5.52
CA ASN A 211 8.37 -4.70 6.38
C ASN A 211 7.91 -4.99 7.80
N ILE A 212 8.77 -4.81 8.80
CA ILE A 212 8.59 -5.25 10.18
C ILE A 212 8.71 -4.02 11.10
N ALA A 213 7.60 -3.62 11.71
CA ALA A 213 7.62 -2.56 12.71
C ALA A 213 8.18 -3.08 14.03
N VAL A 214 9.16 -2.38 14.60
CA VAL A 214 9.79 -2.68 15.90
C VAL A 214 9.87 -1.41 16.75
N PRO A 215 9.85 -1.49 18.09
CA PRO A 215 10.03 -0.29 18.92
C PRO A 215 11.29 0.52 18.54
N GLU A 216 11.21 1.84 18.52
CA GLU A 216 12.33 2.70 18.08
C GLU A 216 13.49 2.77 19.08
N ASP A 217 13.30 2.24 20.30
CA ASP A 217 14.29 2.22 21.38
C ASP A 217 15.24 1.01 21.31
N ARG A 218 15.12 0.19 20.27
CA ARG A 218 15.96 -0.97 20.01
C ARG A 218 17.23 -0.57 19.26
N ARG A 219 18.34 -1.28 19.50
CA ARG A 219 19.49 -1.25 18.59
C ARG A 219 19.22 -2.20 17.43
N VAL A 220 19.45 -1.72 16.20
CA VAL A 220 19.26 -2.50 14.97
C VAL A 220 20.60 -3.02 14.48
N LEU A 221 20.72 -4.34 14.36
CA LEU A 221 21.94 -5.00 13.91
C LEU A 221 21.70 -5.77 12.61
N ALA A 222 22.68 -5.73 11.71
CA ALA A 222 22.71 -6.49 10.47
C ALA A 222 24.17 -6.88 10.13
N PRO A 223 24.41 -7.93 9.33
CA PRO A 223 25.76 -8.40 9.03
C PRO A 223 26.40 -7.57 7.91
N ALA A 224 26.59 -6.27 8.14
CA ALA A 224 27.13 -5.34 7.17
C ALA A 224 28.04 -4.28 7.82
N ASP A 225 29.04 -3.82 7.07
CA ASP A 225 29.95 -2.72 7.44
C ASP A 225 29.65 -1.44 6.64
N ALA A 226 28.67 -1.48 5.75
CA ALA A 226 28.20 -0.33 4.97
C ALA A 226 26.70 -0.45 4.69
N ALA A 227 26.07 0.68 4.36
CA ALA A 227 24.68 0.74 3.89
C ALA A 227 24.55 1.75 2.75
N TRP A 228 23.57 1.54 1.87
CA TRP A 228 23.08 2.58 0.97
C TRP A 228 22.08 3.44 1.75
N HIS A 229 22.41 4.71 1.92
CA HIS A 229 21.61 5.69 2.60
C HIS A 229 20.78 6.47 1.58
N HIS A 230 19.46 6.42 1.73
CA HIS A 230 18.52 7.25 0.98
C HIS A 230 17.83 8.19 1.97
N GLY A 231 18.29 9.43 1.98
CA GLY A 231 17.79 10.47 2.85
C GLY A 231 17.12 11.60 2.08
N TYR A 232 17.08 12.78 2.70
CA TYR A 232 16.38 13.94 2.19
C TYR A 232 16.80 14.40 0.78
N ASP A 233 18.10 14.35 0.45
CA ASP A 233 18.63 14.91 -0.79
C ASP A 233 18.28 14.11 -2.07
N ARG A 234 17.40 13.09 -1.96
CA ARG A 234 17.02 12.13 -3.04
C ARG A 234 18.21 11.38 -3.67
N GLY A 235 19.40 11.52 -3.11
CA GLY A 235 20.60 10.74 -3.44
C GLY A 235 20.54 9.32 -2.85
N LEU A 236 21.44 8.46 -3.31
CA LEU A 236 21.63 7.11 -2.82
C LEU A 236 23.12 6.87 -2.62
N ASP A 237 23.60 7.12 -1.40
CA ASP A 237 25.02 7.14 -1.10
C ASP A 237 25.43 5.93 -0.28
N ARG A 238 26.61 5.37 -0.55
CA ARG A 238 27.15 4.28 0.24
C ARG A 238 27.92 4.84 1.43
N VAL A 239 27.43 4.56 2.64
CA VAL A 239 27.96 5.08 3.91
C VAL A 239 28.43 3.95 4.83
N ALA A 240 29.33 4.25 5.77
CA ALA A 240 29.84 3.29 6.75
C ALA A 240 28.78 2.95 7.82
N VAL A 241 28.86 1.72 8.35
CA VAL A 241 28.05 1.23 9.48
C VAL A 241 29.02 0.68 10.54
N PRO A 242 28.79 0.96 11.85
CA PRO A 242 27.60 1.56 12.43
C PRO A 242 27.66 3.09 12.54
N VAL A 243 28.87 3.66 12.52
CA VAL A 243 29.12 5.09 12.70
C VAL A 243 29.30 5.78 11.36
N THR A 244 28.50 6.82 11.11
CA THR A 244 28.63 7.66 9.92
C THR A 244 29.73 8.72 10.06
N GLU A 245 30.04 9.43 8.97
CA GLU A 245 31.13 10.43 8.93
C GLU A 245 30.99 11.55 9.98
N ASP A 246 29.78 11.81 10.45
CA ASP A 246 29.45 12.77 11.52
C ASP A 246 29.70 12.22 12.94
N GLY A 247 30.18 10.98 13.08
CA GLY A 247 30.44 10.34 14.36
C GLY A 247 29.20 9.74 15.03
N THR A 248 28.05 9.72 14.36
CA THR A 248 26.80 9.20 14.92
C THR A 248 26.65 7.70 14.66
N ASP A 249 26.39 6.90 15.69
CA ASP A 249 25.97 5.50 15.53
C ASP A 249 24.50 5.45 15.02
N ARG A 250 24.32 5.05 13.76
CA ARG A 250 23.02 4.98 13.07
C ARG A 250 22.28 3.66 13.29
N THR A 251 22.86 2.73 14.06
CA THR A 251 22.17 1.50 14.48
C THR A 251 21.12 1.74 15.55
N TYR A 252 21.14 2.90 16.21
CA TYR A 252 20.08 3.34 17.13
C TYR A 252 19.12 4.27 16.40
N PRO A 253 17.85 3.88 16.16
CA PRO A 253 16.90 4.71 15.41
C PRO A 253 16.75 6.14 15.95
N ARG A 254 16.79 6.29 17.27
CA ARG A 254 16.69 7.59 17.96
C ARG A 254 17.86 8.54 17.75
N ASN A 255 19.00 8.06 17.22
CA ASN A 255 20.13 8.93 16.89
C ASN A 255 19.94 9.69 15.57
N SER A 256 18.87 9.41 14.84
CA SER A 256 18.51 10.14 13.62
C SER A 256 17.55 11.29 13.90
N THR A 257 17.88 12.47 13.39
CA THR A 257 17.02 13.67 13.51
C THR A 257 15.92 13.68 12.46
N HIS A 258 16.22 13.19 11.25
CA HIS A 258 15.33 13.21 10.09
C HIS A 258 15.02 11.79 9.64
N ALA A 259 13.98 11.65 8.82
CA ALA A 259 13.64 10.36 8.25
C ALA A 259 14.68 9.93 7.20
N ALA A 260 15.00 8.64 7.18
CA ALA A 260 15.97 8.09 6.25
C ALA A 260 15.82 6.56 6.12
N ASP A 261 16.20 6.06 4.96
CA ASP A 261 16.36 4.63 4.70
C ASP A 261 17.83 4.23 4.71
N TRP A 262 18.12 3.12 5.37
CA TRP A 262 19.45 2.51 5.46
C TRP A 262 19.37 1.08 4.92
N PHE A 263 19.78 0.87 3.68
CA PHE A 263 19.82 -0.45 3.05
C PHE A 263 21.21 -1.07 3.25
N TYR A 264 21.33 -1.98 4.21
CA TYR A 264 22.59 -2.63 4.56
C TYR A 264 23.17 -3.41 3.35
N ASP A 265 24.43 -3.12 3.03
CA ASP A 265 25.18 -3.71 1.91
C ASP A 265 25.82 -5.02 2.37
N LEU A 266 25.02 -6.09 2.38
CA LEU A 266 25.46 -7.40 2.84
C LEU A 266 26.45 -8.05 1.86
N PRO A 267 27.59 -8.59 2.36
CA PRO A 267 28.50 -9.39 1.54
C PRO A 267 27.85 -10.65 0.96
N ASP A 268 28.38 -11.14 -0.16
CA ASP A 268 27.95 -12.41 -0.74
C ASP A 268 28.28 -13.60 0.19
N GLY A 269 27.39 -14.60 0.24
CA GLY A 269 27.52 -15.78 1.09
C GLY A 269 27.23 -15.56 2.59
N GLN A 270 27.21 -14.31 3.05
CA GLN A 270 26.89 -13.93 4.43
C GLN A 270 25.45 -14.36 4.81
N ARG A 271 25.26 -14.97 5.99
CA ARG A 271 23.92 -15.36 6.47
C ARG A 271 23.02 -14.12 6.52
N ARG A 272 21.81 -14.20 5.96
CA ARG A 272 20.87 -13.08 5.90
C ARG A 272 20.12 -12.95 7.24
N TRP A 273 20.34 -11.85 7.96
CA TRP A 273 19.61 -11.55 9.19
C TRP A 273 19.55 -10.04 9.47
N ILE A 274 18.53 -9.63 10.24
CA ILE A 274 18.43 -8.30 10.86
C ILE A 274 17.76 -8.47 12.23
N ALA A 275 18.29 -7.81 13.24
CA ALA A 275 17.82 -7.93 14.62
C ALA A 275 17.51 -6.56 15.23
N ALA A 276 16.51 -6.48 16.08
CA ALA A 276 16.18 -5.32 16.89
C ALA A 276 16.21 -5.71 18.37
N LEU A 277 17.28 -5.31 19.06
CA LEU A 277 17.57 -5.73 20.44
C LEU A 277 17.32 -4.61 21.45
N ASP A 278 16.73 -4.99 22.57
CA ASP A 278 16.54 -4.17 23.76
C ASP A 278 17.86 -4.03 24.54
N THR A 279 17.85 -3.17 25.55
CA THR A 279 18.97 -2.87 26.46
C THR A 279 19.49 -4.08 27.23
N ASP A 280 18.72 -5.15 27.35
CA ASP A 280 19.13 -6.42 27.98
C ASP A 280 19.70 -7.45 26.99
N GLY A 281 19.87 -7.06 25.71
CA GLY A 281 20.36 -7.95 24.65
C GLY A 281 19.29 -8.87 24.07
N THR A 282 18.03 -8.75 24.49
CA THR A 282 16.92 -9.56 23.97
C THR A 282 16.06 -8.81 22.96
N GLY A 283 15.46 -9.50 22.00
CA GLY A 283 14.58 -8.83 21.04
C GLY A 283 14.12 -9.71 19.89
N LEU A 284 13.77 -9.09 18.77
CA LEU A 284 13.37 -9.79 17.55
C LEU A 284 14.58 -10.02 16.65
N VAL A 285 14.65 -11.19 16.02
CA VAL A 285 15.49 -11.43 14.84
C VAL A 285 14.65 -11.94 13.68
N GLN A 286 14.91 -11.40 12.49
CA GLN A 286 14.47 -11.97 11.23
C GLN A 286 15.69 -12.56 10.50
N THR A 287 15.57 -13.79 10.02
CA THR A 287 16.56 -14.43 9.14
C THR A 287 15.86 -15.10 7.97
N SER A 288 16.57 -15.37 6.88
CA SER A 288 15.97 -15.97 5.69
C SER A 288 16.95 -16.86 4.94
N THR A 289 16.43 -17.62 3.97
CA THR A 289 17.25 -18.20 2.91
C THR A 289 17.86 -17.10 2.02
N ASP A 290 18.88 -17.48 1.27
CA ASP A 290 19.74 -16.55 0.51
C ASP A 290 19.04 -15.66 -0.53
N PRO A 291 17.95 -16.07 -1.23
CA PRO A 291 17.30 -15.22 -2.24
C PRO A 291 16.80 -13.88 -1.70
N LEU A 292 16.40 -13.81 -0.42
CA LEU A 292 15.93 -12.58 0.21
C LEU A 292 17.13 -11.78 0.74
N ARG A 293 17.84 -11.10 -0.17
CA ARG A 293 19.12 -10.43 0.08
C ARG A 293 19.02 -9.18 0.94
N GLY A 294 18.11 -8.27 0.62
CA GLY A 294 18.07 -6.91 1.17
C GLY A 294 17.80 -6.90 2.67
N ARG A 295 18.46 -5.98 3.40
CA ARG A 295 18.15 -5.64 4.79
C ARG A 295 18.08 -4.14 4.93
N LYS A 296 16.98 -3.64 5.49
CA LYS A 296 16.70 -2.20 5.57
C LYS A 296 16.36 -1.80 6.99
N LEU A 297 16.79 -0.62 7.40
CA LEU A 297 16.24 0.15 8.50
C LEU A 297 15.62 1.44 7.96
N PHE A 298 14.35 1.71 8.24
CA PHE A 298 13.75 3.03 8.11
C PHE A 298 13.51 3.64 9.48
N VAL A 299 13.82 4.93 9.59
CA VAL A 299 13.62 5.74 10.79
C VAL A 299 12.78 6.95 10.46
N TRP A 300 11.90 7.36 11.37
CA TRP A 300 11.13 8.61 11.25
C TRP A 300 11.95 9.86 11.58
N GLY A 301 12.99 9.69 12.38
CA GLY A 301 13.74 10.78 12.99
C GLY A 301 13.08 11.35 14.27
N THR A 302 13.88 12.03 15.07
CA THR A 302 13.47 12.68 16.33
C THR A 302 13.02 14.13 16.16
N GLY A 303 13.12 14.70 14.95
CA GLY A 303 12.61 16.02 14.61
C GLY A 303 11.07 16.11 14.66
N ARG A 304 10.56 17.36 14.69
CA ARG A 304 9.13 17.66 14.86
C ARG A 304 8.24 16.89 13.88
N GLY A 305 8.56 16.89 12.58
CA GLY A 305 7.74 16.20 11.58
C GLY A 305 7.77 14.68 11.68
N GLY A 306 8.93 14.07 11.97
CA GLY A 306 9.04 12.64 12.21
C GLY A 306 8.21 12.19 13.42
N ARG A 307 8.28 12.95 14.52
CA ARG A 307 7.43 12.72 15.71
C ARG A 307 5.95 12.89 15.39
N ARG A 308 5.61 13.94 14.66
CA ARG A 308 4.22 14.22 14.28
C ARG A 308 3.62 13.09 13.45
N TRP A 309 4.35 12.53 12.48
CA TRP A 309 3.89 11.37 11.72
C TRP A 309 3.67 10.15 12.62
N GLN A 310 4.59 9.85 13.52
CA GLN A 310 4.42 8.71 14.44
C GLN A 310 3.17 8.86 15.30
N GLU A 311 2.94 10.02 15.90
CA GLU A 311 1.72 10.33 16.67
C GLU A 311 0.46 10.26 15.81
N TRP A 312 0.55 10.74 14.57
CA TRP A 312 -0.55 10.76 13.60
C TRP A 312 -0.97 9.37 13.11
N LEU A 313 -0.12 8.37 13.23
CA LEU A 313 -0.40 7.00 12.80
C LEU A 313 -1.02 6.14 13.90
N THR A 314 -1.17 6.66 15.12
CA THR A 314 -1.60 5.87 16.27
C THR A 314 -2.44 6.69 17.28
N GLU A 315 -2.60 6.20 18.51
CA GLU A 315 -3.26 6.93 19.60
C GLU A 315 -2.26 7.61 20.54
N PRO A 316 -2.65 8.72 21.19
CA PRO A 316 -1.79 9.43 22.13
C PRO A 316 -1.21 8.51 23.22
N GLY A 317 0.08 8.66 23.51
CA GLY A 317 0.79 7.87 24.53
C GLY A 317 1.39 6.56 24.02
N THR A 318 1.22 6.24 22.73
CA THR A 318 1.86 5.07 22.11
C THR A 318 3.34 5.36 21.85
N PRO A 319 4.28 4.46 22.23
CA PRO A 319 5.69 4.63 21.93
C PRO A 319 5.95 4.67 20.41
N GLY A 320 7.04 5.34 20.02
CA GLY A 320 7.49 5.34 18.63
C GLY A 320 8.00 3.98 18.16
N TYR A 321 8.16 3.84 16.84
CA TYR A 321 8.65 2.63 16.19
C TYR A 321 9.62 2.97 15.07
N ALA A 322 10.44 2.00 14.71
CA ALA A 322 11.24 1.98 13.49
C ALA A 322 10.83 0.77 12.64
N GLU A 323 11.26 0.75 11.40
CA GLU A 323 10.96 -0.36 10.49
C GLU A 323 12.24 -1.07 10.10
N ILE A 324 12.35 -2.36 10.44
CA ILE A 324 13.38 -3.24 9.88
C ILE A 324 12.74 -4.06 8.76
N GLN A 325 13.45 -4.31 7.67
CA GLN A 325 12.84 -4.98 6.51
C GLN A 325 13.78 -5.95 5.85
N ALA A 326 13.22 -6.97 5.18
CA ALA A 326 13.96 -7.93 4.37
C ALA A 326 13.36 -8.01 2.96
N GLY A 327 14.19 -7.93 1.92
CA GLY A 327 13.73 -7.81 0.53
C GLY A 327 14.51 -8.65 -0.47
N LEU A 328 13.96 -8.82 -1.67
CA LEU A 328 14.63 -9.57 -2.75
C LEU A 328 15.84 -8.81 -3.33
N ALA A 329 15.69 -7.50 -3.54
CA ALA A 329 16.75 -6.64 -4.08
C ALA A 329 17.61 -6.02 -2.97
N ARG A 330 18.69 -5.28 -3.32
CA ARG A 330 19.51 -4.57 -2.32
C ARG A 330 18.72 -3.44 -1.66
N THR A 331 17.99 -2.70 -2.49
CA THR A 331 17.21 -1.53 -2.07
C THR A 331 15.77 -1.66 -2.52
N GLN A 332 14.87 -0.86 -1.92
CA GLN A 332 13.47 -0.78 -2.34
C GLN A 332 13.27 -0.09 -3.69
N LEU A 333 14.31 0.54 -4.20
CA LEU A 333 14.26 1.27 -5.46
C LEU A 333 14.32 0.30 -6.66
N GLU A 334 14.78 -0.93 -6.46
CA GLU A 334 15.01 -1.93 -7.52
C GLU A 334 13.81 -2.87 -7.75
N HIS A 335 13.62 -3.27 -9.01
CA HIS A 335 12.77 -4.41 -9.40
C HIS A 335 13.61 -5.49 -10.10
N LEU A 336 13.34 -6.75 -9.79
CA LEU A 336 13.96 -7.92 -10.41
C LEU A 336 13.16 -8.43 -11.62
N GLU A 337 13.79 -9.18 -12.53
CA GLU A 337 13.09 -9.84 -13.65
C GLU A 337 12.63 -11.25 -13.24
N LEU A 338 11.34 -11.52 -13.40
CA LEU A 338 10.79 -12.86 -13.32
C LEU A 338 10.36 -13.32 -14.72
N PRO A 339 11.10 -14.23 -15.37
CA PRO A 339 10.74 -14.78 -16.68
C PRO A 339 9.34 -15.40 -16.68
N GLY A 340 8.72 -15.46 -17.86
CA GLY A 340 7.45 -16.15 -18.04
C GLY A 340 7.51 -17.63 -17.63
N GLY A 341 6.49 -18.11 -16.93
CA GLY A 341 6.45 -19.44 -16.31
C GLY A 341 7.40 -19.63 -15.12
N GLY A 342 8.17 -18.61 -14.75
CA GLY A 342 9.13 -18.66 -13.64
C GLY A 342 8.49 -18.44 -12.27
N GLU A 343 9.28 -18.67 -11.23
CA GLU A 343 8.93 -18.30 -9.86
C GLU A 343 10.13 -17.79 -9.05
N PHE A 344 9.84 -16.97 -8.04
CA PHE A 344 10.73 -16.74 -6.91
C PHE A 344 10.09 -17.36 -5.67
N SER A 345 10.90 -18.04 -4.86
CA SER A 345 10.47 -18.53 -3.55
C SER A 345 11.63 -18.53 -2.55
N TRP A 346 11.29 -18.32 -1.27
CA TRP A 346 12.24 -18.27 -0.16
C TRP A 346 11.53 -18.59 1.16
N LEU A 347 12.32 -18.74 2.23
CA LEU A 347 11.83 -18.91 3.59
C LEU A 347 12.39 -17.80 4.47
N GLU A 348 11.54 -17.27 5.33
CA GLU A 348 11.87 -16.35 6.42
C GLU A 348 11.56 -17.02 7.76
N ALA A 349 12.30 -16.64 8.80
CA ALA A 349 12.08 -17.06 10.16
C ALA A 349 12.12 -15.85 11.10
N TYR A 350 11.13 -15.78 11.99
CA TYR A 350 10.92 -14.70 12.96
C TYR A 350 10.86 -15.28 14.36
N GLY A 351 11.68 -14.79 15.28
CA GLY A 351 11.69 -15.30 16.64
C GLY A 351 12.45 -14.42 17.61
N PRO A 352 12.42 -14.77 18.90
CA PRO A 352 13.21 -14.08 19.90
C PRO A 352 14.70 -14.38 19.70
N LEU A 353 15.54 -13.40 20.00
CA LEU A 353 16.98 -13.57 20.14
C LEU A 353 17.41 -13.12 21.53
N ALA A 354 18.36 -13.84 22.13
CA ALA A 354 19.08 -13.44 23.33
C ALA A 354 20.57 -13.38 23.01
N ALA A 355 21.10 -12.16 22.94
CA ALA A 355 22.50 -11.85 22.69
C ALA A 355 23.19 -11.47 24.01
N ASP A 356 24.52 -11.47 24.05
CA ASP A 356 25.26 -10.90 25.18
C ASP A 356 25.16 -9.37 25.11
N PRO A 357 24.47 -8.68 26.04
CA PRO A 357 24.31 -7.23 25.97
C PRO A 357 25.65 -6.49 25.97
N ALA A 358 26.69 -7.01 26.61
CA ALA A 358 28.00 -6.35 26.62
C ALA A 358 28.67 -6.36 25.23
N ALA A 359 28.46 -7.42 24.45
CA ALA A 359 28.97 -7.55 23.10
C ALA A 359 28.05 -6.88 22.08
N ALA A 360 26.76 -7.25 22.05
CA ALA A 360 25.79 -6.80 21.06
C ALA A 360 25.49 -5.30 21.15
N LEU A 361 25.57 -4.70 22.34
CA LEU A 361 25.34 -3.25 22.53
C LEU A 361 26.65 -2.46 22.70
N GLY A 362 27.80 -3.13 22.62
CA GLY A 362 29.13 -2.51 22.72
C GLY A 362 29.52 -1.68 21.49
N GLU A 363 30.62 -0.95 21.61
CA GLU A 363 31.18 -0.11 20.54
C GLU A 363 31.92 -0.93 19.46
N ASP A 364 32.41 -2.13 19.80
CA ASP A 364 33.05 -3.03 18.84
C ASP A 364 31.99 -3.68 17.93
N TRP A 365 31.82 -3.10 16.75
CA TRP A 365 30.85 -3.56 15.76
C TRP A 365 31.08 -5.00 15.28
N ALA A 366 32.34 -5.41 15.14
CA ALA A 366 32.66 -6.76 14.71
C ALA A 366 32.28 -7.77 15.79
N ALA A 367 32.57 -7.46 17.06
CA ALA A 367 32.15 -8.27 18.20
C ALA A 367 30.61 -8.34 18.33
N ALA A 368 29.92 -7.22 18.14
CA ALA A 368 28.45 -7.17 18.17
C ALA A 368 27.81 -8.07 17.11
N ARG A 369 28.28 -7.99 15.86
CA ARG A 369 27.80 -8.87 14.78
C ARG A 369 28.11 -10.33 15.03
N ALA A 370 29.33 -10.64 15.50
CA ALA A 370 29.75 -12.01 15.78
C ALA A 370 28.95 -12.65 16.92
N ASP A 371 28.59 -11.87 17.95
CA ASP A 371 27.72 -12.34 19.03
C ASP A 371 26.31 -12.64 18.53
N VAL A 372 25.69 -11.72 17.78
CA VAL A 372 24.36 -11.95 17.18
C VAL A 372 24.35 -13.18 16.27
N GLU A 373 25.37 -13.36 15.44
CA GLU A 373 25.50 -14.55 14.58
C GLU A 373 25.65 -15.85 15.36
N ARG A 374 26.44 -15.83 16.43
CA ARG A 374 26.63 -16.98 17.31
C ARG A 374 25.31 -17.33 18.01
N SER A 375 24.64 -16.35 18.61
CA SER A 375 23.37 -16.53 19.31
C SER A 375 22.28 -17.01 18.34
N LEU A 376 22.19 -16.43 17.15
CA LEU A 376 21.25 -16.86 16.12
C LEU A 376 21.57 -18.27 15.63
N SER A 377 22.83 -18.64 15.46
CA SER A 377 23.21 -20.00 15.04
C SER A 377 22.95 -21.05 16.11
N ALA A 378 23.01 -20.67 17.38
CA ALA A 378 22.62 -21.54 18.49
C ALA A 378 21.10 -21.69 18.60
N ALA A 379 20.33 -20.60 18.44
CA ALA A 379 18.88 -20.62 18.52
C ALA A 379 18.21 -21.24 17.29
N LEU A 380 18.74 -20.96 16.10
CA LEU A 380 18.24 -21.44 14.81
C LEU A 380 19.40 -21.62 13.82
N PRO A 381 19.97 -22.83 13.67
CA PRO A 381 21.03 -23.10 12.71
C PRO A 381 20.61 -22.77 11.27
N ARG A 382 21.52 -22.24 10.45
CA ARG A 382 21.24 -21.92 9.02
C ARG A 382 20.71 -23.13 8.25
N GLY A 383 21.33 -24.30 8.43
CA GLY A 383 20.91 -25.53 7.77
C GLY A 383 19.49 -25.98 8.14
N THR A 384 18.98 -25.59 9.31
CA THR A 384 17.59 -25.87 9.71
C THR A 384 16.60 -25.03 8.88
N VAL A 385 16.93 -23.77 8.61
CA VAL A 385 16.13 -22.88 7.74
C VAL A 385 16.15 -23.39 6.31
N ASP A 386 17.32 -23.76 5.79
CA ASP A 386 17.46 -24.31 4.44
C ASP A 386 16.69 -25.63 4.29
N ALA A 387 16.77 -26.54 5.27
CA ALA A 387 16.02 -27.79 5.27
C ALA A 387 14.50 -27.56 5.36
N ALA A 388 14.05 -26.61 6.17
CA ALA A 388 12.64 -26.26 6.27
C ALA A 388 12.11 -25.69 4.95
N TYR A 389 12.90 -24.87 4.26
CA TYR A 389 12.57 -24.36 2.93
C TYR A 389 12.43 -25.51 1.91
N THR A 390 13.42 -26.40 1.84
CA THR A 390 13.38 -27.56 0.92
C THR A 390 12.16 -28.44 1.21
N ALA A 391 11.91 -28.79 2.47
CA ALA A 391 10.76 -29.61 2.85
C ALA A 391 9.43 -28.93 2.49
N TRP A 392 9.31 -27.62 2.71
CA TRP A 392 8.14 -26.85 2.27
C TRP A 392 7.96 -26.86 0.76
N ARG A 393 9.02 -26.57 -0.01
CA ARG A 393 8.95 -26.56 -1.47
C ARG A 393 8.53 -27.90 -2.05
N GLU A 394 9.09 -29.00 -1.53
CA GLU A 394 8.86 -30.35 -2.07
C GLU A 394 7.52 -30.94 -1.64
N THR A 395 7.03 -30.60 -0.45
CA THR A 395 5.89 -31.33 0.13
C THR A 395 4.65 -30.50 0.39
N ALA A 396 4.76 -29.18 0.56
CA ALA A 396 3.66 -28.35 1.07
C ALA A 396 3.26 -27.18 0.16
N ALA A 397 4.20 -26.58 -0.59
CA ALA A 397 3.96 -25.38 -1.39
C ALA A 397 2.78 -25.53 -2.36
N ASP A 398 2.61 -26.70 -2.97
CA ASP A 398 1.55 -27.02 -3.95
C ASP A 398 0.38 -27.83 -3.38
N ARG A 399 0.36 -28.10 -2.06
CA ARG A 399 -0.78 -28.77 -1.44
C ARG A 399 -2.02 -27.92 -1.51
N GLU A 400 -3.15 -28.52 -1.83
CA GLU A 400 -4.44 -27.83 -1.82
C GLU A 400 -4.88 -27.46 -0.40
N PRO A 401 -5.58 -26.33 -0.22
CA PRO A 401 -6.25 -25.96 1.03
C PRO A 401 -7.16 -27.06 1.61
N GLU A 402 -7.04 -27.33 2.91
CA GLU A 402 -7.92 -28.27 3.65
C GLU A 402 -9.17 -27.56 4.18
N GLU A 403 -9.01 -26.37 4.78
CA GLU A 403 -10.10 -25.56 5.33
C GLU A 403 -9.92 -24.09 4.92
N VAL A 404 -10.86 -23.53 4.17
CA VAL A 404 -10.87 -22.10 3.86
C VAL A 404 -11.25 -21.31 5.11
N LEU A 405 -10.39 -20.35 5.49
CA LEU A 405 -10.54 -19.50 6.67
C LEU A 405 -11.07 -18.11 6.32
N ALA A 406 -10.62 -17.53 5.22
CA ALA A 406 -11.06 -16.23 4.69
C ALA A 406 -11.02 -16.21 3.16
N THR A 407 -11.77 -15.29 2.56
CA THR A 407 -11.89 -15.13 1.11
C THR A 407 -11.34 -13.77 0.68
N GLY A 408 -10.39 -13.79 -0.26
CA GLY A 408 -9.84 -12.61 -0.93
C GLY A 408 -10.78 -12.07 -2.01
N SER A 409 -10.22 -11.25 -2.91
CA SER A 409 -10.94 -10.64 -4.01
C SER A 409 -11.25 -11.63 -5.15
N GLY A 410 -12.23 -11.29 -6.00
CA GLY A 410 -12.55 -12.07 -7.20
C GLY A 410 -11.57 -11.87 -8.37
N TRP A 411 -10.59 -10.96 -8.26
CA TRP A 411 -9.73 -10.58 -9.38
C TRP A 411 -8.82 -11.71 -9.85
N GLY A 412 -8.25 -12.48 -8.93
CA GLY A 412 -7.46 -13.66 -9.30
C GLY A 412 -8.29 -14.73 -10.02
N ALA A 413 -9.56 -14.91 -9.63
CA ALA A 413 -10.46 -15.86 -10.31
C ALA A 413 -10.78 -15.41 -11.74
N LEU A 414 -10.91 -14.10 -11.96
CA LEU A 414 -11.14 -13.53 -13.30
C LEU A 414 -9.93 -13.76 -14.21
N GLU A 415 -8.71 -13.54 -13.71
CA GLU A 415 -7.49 -13.79 -14.48
C GLU A 415 -7.24 -15.28 -14.74
N VAL A 416 -7.49 -16.15 -13.75
CA VAL A 416 -7.42 -17.61 -13.95
C VAL A 416 -8.45 -18.08 -14.97
N LEU A 417 -9.68 -17.57 -14.93
CA LEU A 417 -10.74 -17.91 -15.89
C LEU A 417 -10.36 -17.49 -17.32
N ARG A 418 -9.80 -16.29 -17.49
CA ARG A 418 -9.33 -15.80 -18.81
C ARG A 418 -8.12 -16.58 -19.31
N GLY A 419 -7.11 -16.76 -18.47
CA GLY A 419 -5.81 -17.29 -18.85
C GLY A 419 -5.68 -18.81 -18.82
N GLY A 420 -6.63 -19.51 -18.19
CA GLY A 420 -6.56 -20.97 -18.00
C GLY A 420 -5.38 -21.41 -17.15
N TYR A 421 -4.91 -20.57 -16.22
CA TYR A 421 -3.69 -20.80 -15.46
C TYR A 421 -3.84 -21.92 -14.43
N ALA A 422 -2.86 -22.83 -14.39
CA ALA A 422 -2.75 -23.83 -13.33
C ALA A 422 -1.88 -23.27 -12.18
N LEU A 423 -2.49 -23.05 -11.02
CA LEU A 423 -1.81 -22.52 -9.83
C LEU A 423 -2.00 -23.45 -8.63
N PRO A 424 -1.31 -24.62 -8.61
CA PRO A 424 -1.42 -25.57 -7.51
C PRO A 424 -1.20 -24.91 -6.15
N GLY A 425 -2.03 -25.27 -5.19
CA GLY A 425 -1.98 -24.77 -3.82
C GLY A 425 -2.52 -23.34 -3.58
N THR A 426 -2.85 -22.57 -4.62
CA THR A 426 -3.50 -21.24 -4.48
C THR A 426 -4.73 -21.14 -5.39
N PRO A 427 -5.82 -21.84 -5.05
CA PRO A 427 -7.00 -21.85 -5.88
C PRO A 427 -7.68 -20.47 -5.91
N PHE A 428 -8.10 -20.05 -7.10
CA PHE A 428 -8.95 -18.87 -7.31
C PHE A 428 -10.29 -19.32 -7.90
N PRO A 429 -11.23 -19.84 -7.09
CA PRO A 429 -12.45 -20.44 -7.60
C PRO A 429 -13.39 -19.38 -8.17
N GLU A 430 -14.08 -19.69 -9.27
CA GLU A 430 -15.07 -18.80 -9.90
C GLU A 430 -16.19 -18.35 -8.95
N SER A 431 -16.43 -19.07 -7.85
CA SER A 431 -17.37 -18.67 -6.79
C SER A 431 -17.00 -17.37 -6.07
N THR A 432 -15.78 -16.87 -6.26
CA THR A 432 -15.30 -15.60 -5.70
C THR A 432 -15.56 -14.40 -6.61
N LEU A 433 -16.02 -14.64 -7.85
CA LEU A 433 -16.37 -13.57 -8.78
C LEU A 433 -17.59 -12.80 -8.25
N GLY A 434 -17.42 -11.49 -8.08
CA GLY A 434 -18.44 -10.60 -7.58
C GLY A 434 -18.91 -9.55 -8.60
N PRO A 435 -19.71 -8.57 -8.16
CA PRO A 435 -20.27 -7.54 -9.02
C PRO A 435 -19.23 -6.74 -9.83
N GLU A 436 -18.02 -6.56 -9.29
CA GLU A 436 -16.93 -5.84 -9.98
C GLU A 436 -16.34 -6.64 -11.15
N GLN A 437 -16.31 -7.96 -11.06
CA GLN A 437 -15.76 -8.84 -12.09
C GLN A 437 -16.81 -9.25 -13.14
N GLU A 438 -18.10 -9.17 -12.80
CA GLU A 438 -19.19 -9.63 -13.67
C GLU A 438 -19.18 -9.02 -15.09
N PRO A 439 -18.97 -7.70 -15.27
CA PRO A 439 -18.91 -7.12 -16.62
C PRO A 439 -17.79 -7.71 -17.47
N TRP A 440 -16.64 -7.98 -16.86
CA TRP A 440 -15.49 -8.58 -17.54
C TRP A 440 -15.72 -10.06 -17.85
N ARG A 441 -16.42 -10.78 -16.96
CA ARG A 441 -16.85 -12.15 -17.23
C ARG A 441 -17.80 -12.23 -18.42
N GLU A 442 -18.71 -11.27 -18.56
CA GLU A 442 -19.60 -11.20 -19.70
C GLU A 442 -18.86 -10.85 -21.00
N LEU A 443 -17.92 -9.90 -20.95
CA LEU A 443 -17.01 -9.61 -22.08
C LEU A 443 -16.25 -10.86 -22.52
N LEU A 444 -15.70 -11.62 -21.57
CA LEU A 444 -14.97 -12.85 -21.84
C LEU A 444 -15.85 -13.92 -22.53
N ARG A 445 -17.14 -14.01 -22.14
CA ARG A 445 -18.07 -15.04 -22.65
C ARG A 445 -18.71 -14.66 -23.98
N THR A 446 -19.00 -13.39 -24.18
CA THR A 446 -19.86 -12.92 -25.28
C THR A 446 -19.16 -12.00 -26.28
N GLY A 447 -17.98 -11.47 -25.92
CA GLY A 447 -17.30 -10.42 -26.68
C GLY A 447 -17.94 -9.03 -26.51
N VAL A 448 -18.89 -8.87 -25.57
CA VAL A 448 -19.59 -7.62 -25.32
C VAL A 448 -19.42 -7.22 -23.86
N LEU A 449 -18.93 -6.00 -23.63
CA LEU A 449 -18.94 -5.40 -22.30
C LEU A 449 -20.36 -4.91 -22.03
N PRO A 450 -21.04 -5.38 -20.97
CA PRO A 450 -22.40 -4.95 -20.70
C PRO A 450 -22.40 -3.48 -20.29
N PRO A 451 -23.41 -2.69 -20.70
CA PRO A 451 -23.55 -1.33 -20.22
C PRO A 451 -23.71 -1.34 -18.69
N PRO A 452 -23.26 -0.28 -17.98
CA PRO A 452 -23.46 -0.14 -16.54
C PRO A 452 -24.92 -0.42 -16.17
N ALA A 453 -25.17 -1.29 -15.18
CA ALA A 453 -26.52 -1.62 -14.76
C ALA A 453 -27.27 -0.34 -14.34
N LYS A 454 -28.50 -0.16 -14.84
CA LYS A 454 -29.37 1.00 -14.49
C LYS A 454 -29.74 1.06 -13.00
N ALA A 455 -29.50 -0.02 -12.25
CA ALA A 455 -29.62 -0.06 -10.80
C ALA A 455 -28.54 -1.01 -10.25
N PRO A 456 -27.83 -0.64 -9.17
CA PRO A 456 -26.94 -1.58 -8.50
C PRO A 456 -27.72 -2.78 -7.95
N ALA A 457 -27.10 -3.96 -7.99
CA ALA A 457 -27.58 -5.12 -7.24
C ALA A 457 -27.71 -4.76 -5.75
N ARG A 458 -28.70 -5.33 -5.05
CA ARG A 458 -28.90 -5.12 -3.61
C ARG A 458 -27.59 -5.38 -2.87
N GLY A 459 -26.99 -4.32 -2.32
CA GLY A 459 -25.72 -4.38 -1.56
C GLY A 459 -24.52 -3.65 -2.18
N ALA A 460 -24.62 -3.10 -3.40
CA ALA A 460 -23.56 -2.27 -3.98
C ALA A 460 -23.76 -0.76 -3.71
N ALA A 461 -22.67 -0.03 -3.43
CA ALA A 461 -22.66 1.42 -3.25
C ALA A 461 -23.05 2.14 -4.59
N PRO A 462 -24.11 2.97 -4.64
CA PRO A 462 -24.64 3.49 -5.92
C PRO A 462 -24.06 4.83 -6.33
N GLY A 463 -23.71 4.98 -7.60
CA GLY A 463 -23.38 6.23 -8.27
C GLY A 463 -22.76 5.88 -9.61
N ALA A 464 -23.59 5.51 -10.61
CA ALA A 464 -23.23 4.94 -11.91
C ALA A 464 -22.03 3.95 -11.87
N PRO A 465 -22.21 2.62 -11.92
CA PRO A 465 -21.09 1.72 -11.67
C PRO A 465 -20.07 1.87 -12.81
N LEU A 466 -19.04 2.67 -12.58
CA LEU A 466 -17.84 2.59 -13.38
C LEU A 466 -17.37 1.16 -13.21
N ILE A 467 -17.32 0.44 -14.32
CA ILE A 467 -16.77 -0.90 -14.36
C ILE A 467 -15.33 -0.77 -13.81
N ALA A 468 -15.02 -1.51 -12.76
CA ALA A 468 -13.69 -1.46 -12.16
C ALA A 468 -12.66 -1.82 -13.24
N PRO A 469 -11.59 -1.03 -13.41
CA PRO A 469 -10.73 -1.16 -14.57
C PRO A 469 -9.98 -2.49 -14.56
N VAL A 470 -9.73 -3.03 -15.74
CA VAL A 470 -8.78 -4.12 -16.00
C VAL A 470 -7.93 -3.68 -17.20
N VAL A 471 -6.61 -3.83 -17.09
CA VAL A 471 -5.66 -3.17 -18.01
C VAL A 471 -4.65 -4.13 -18.64
N ALA A 472 -4.69 -5.42 -18.31
CA ALA A 472 -3.80 -6.40 -18.92
C ALA A 472 -4.10 -6.52 -20.43
N THR A 473 -3.05 -6.73 -21.23
CA THR A 473 -3.14 -6.74 -22.71
C THR A 473 -4.26 -7.61 -23.27
N PRO A 474 -4.48 -8.86 -22.80
CA PRO A 474 -5.54 -9.70 -23.37
C PRO A 474 -6.96 -9.12 -23.19
N TRP A 475 -7.21 -8.35 -22.13
CA TRP A 475 -8.49 -7.65 -21.95
C TRP A 475 -8.64 -6.46 -22.89
N ARG A 476 -7.55 -5.73 -23.11
CA ARG A 476 -7.50 -4.66 -24.11
C ARG A 476 -7.83 -5.21 -25.51
N ASP A 477 -7.23 -6.33 -25.89
CA ASP A 477 -7.48 -6.95 -27.20
C ASP A 477 -8.96 -7.33 -27.38
N MET A 478 -9.61 -7.82 -26.32
CA MET A 478 -11.07 -8.08 -26.33
C MET A 478 -11.86 -6.79 -26.51
N LEU A 479 -11.52 -5.72 -25.77
CA LEU A 479 -12.18 -4.41 -25.89
C LEU A 479 -12.00 -3.78 -27.28
N GLU A 480 -10.86 -3.99 -27.96
CA GLU A 480 -10.63 -3.50 -29.33
C GLU A 480 -11.54 -4.16 -30.37
N THR A 481 -12.10 -5.33 -30.05
CA THR A 481 -13.03 -6.07 -30.92
C THR A 481 -14.49 -5.99 -30.49
N ALA A 482 -14.76 -5.50 -29.28
CA ALA A 482 -16.10 -5.31 -28.74
C ALA A 482 -16.84 -4.15 -29.45
N PRO A 483 -18.19 -4.11 -29.38
CA PRO A 483 -18.95 -2.98 -29.90
C PRO A 483 -18.49 -1.64 -29.32
N ALA A 484 -18.33 -0.62 -30.18
CA ALA A 484 -17.85 0.71 -29.81
C ALA A 484 -18.94 1.56 -29.11
N ASP A 485 -19.42 1.10 -27.95
CA ASP A 485 -20.32 1.83 -27.07
C ASP A 485 -19.55 2.67 -26.03
N PRO A 486 -20.17 3.67 -25.39
CA PRO A 486 -19.49 4.54 -24.44
C PRO A 486 -18.78 3.83 -23.27
N ALA A 487 -19.29 2.69 -22.79
CA ALA A 487 -18.68 1.96 -21.69
C ALA A 487 -17.45 1.16 -22.14
N THR A 488 -17.55 0.53 -23.32
CA THR A 488 -16.41 -0.12 -23.99
C THR A 488 -15.31 0.89 -24.29
N GLU A 489 -15.66 2.06 -24.84
CA GLU A 489 -14.71 3.14 -25.16
C GLU A 489 -14.02 3.72 -23.91
N TYR A 490 -14.77 3.84 -22.81
CA TYR A 490 -14.23 4.26 -21.53
C TYR A 490 -13.15 3.28 -21.04
N GLN A 491 -13.45 1.98 -21.00
CA GLN A 491 -12.50 0.96 -20.56
C GLN A 491 -11.32 0.79 -21.52
N LEU A 492 -11.58 0.80 -22.83
CA LEU A 492 -10.55 0.70 -23.84
C LEU A 492 -9.55 1.86 -23.73
N GLY A 493 -10.06 3.07 -23.55
CA GLY A 493 -9.18 4.22 -23.35
C GLY A 493 -8.36 4.14 -22.06
N ILE A 494 -8.91 3.59 -20.97
CA ILE A 494 -8.14 3.33 -19.73
C ILE A 494 -7.02 2.31 -19.97
N ALA A 495 -7.30 1.20 -20.65
CA ALA A 495 -6.31 0.18 -20.96
C ALA A 495 -5.20 0.71 -21.91
N GLN A 496 -5.58 1.50 -22.92
CA GLN A 496 -4.63 2.18 -23.82
C GLN A 496 -3.77 3.19 -23.06
N TRP A 497 -4.37 3.96 -22.16
CA TRP A 497 -3.66 4.94 -21.34
C TRP A 497 -2.61 4.28 -20.44
N HIS A 498 -2.97 3.17 -19.80
CA HIS A 498 -2.07 2.35 -18.99
C HIS A 498 -0.90 1.80 -19.81
N ALA A 499 -1.19 1.30 -21.02
CA ALA A 499 -0.18 0.80 -21.96
C ALA A 499 0.76 1.90 -22.52
N GLY A 500 0.46 3.18 -22.27
CA GLY A 500 1.22 4.31 -22.79
C GLY A 500 0.77 4.82 -24.16
N ASP A 501 -0.30 4.26 -24.73
CA ASP A 501 -0.88 4.65 -26.02
C ASP A 501 -1.81 5.86 -25.87
N ARG A 502 -1.24 6.98 -25.38
CA ARG A 502 -1.99 8.19 -24.96
C ARG A 502 -2.91 8.74 -26.04
N ALA A 503 -2.43 8.83 -27.28
CA ALA A 503 -3.22 9.34 -28.39
C ALA A 503 -4.40 8.41 -28.75
N GLN A 504 -4.25 7.10 -28.60
CA GLN A 504 -5.36 6.15 -28.81
C GLN A 504 -6.38 6.25 -27.68
N ALA A 505 -5.91 6.39 -26.43
CA ALA A 505 -6.77 6.56 -25.27
C ALA A 505 -7.72 7.75 -25.43
N VAL A 506 -7.17 8.93 -25.78
CA VAL A 506 -7.94 10.14 -26.06
C VAL A 506 -8.96 9.91 -27.18
N ARG A 507 -8.55 9.29 -28.30
CA ARG A 507 -9.47 8.98 -29.41
C ARG A 507 -10.63 8.07 -29.01
N SER A 508 -10.38 7.08 -28.15
CA SER A 508 -11.42 6.19 -27.63
C SER A 508 -12.40 6.97 -26.77
N TRP A 509 -11.91 7.79 -25.84
CA TRP A 509 -12.77 8.62 -25.01
C TRP A 509 -13.59 9.66 -25.79
N GLU A 510 -13.00 10.30 -26.80
CA GLU A 510 -13.72 11.21 -27.72
C GLU A 510 -14.78 10.47 -28.54
N ARG A 511 -14.52 9.23 -28.96
CA ARG A 511 -15.48 8.39 -29.69
C ARG A 511 -16.66 8.02 -28.80
N GLY A 512 -16.39 7.55 -27.58
CA GLY A 512 -17.42 7.24 -26.60
C GLY A 512 -18.28 8.45 -26.25
N LEU A 513 -17.69 9.64 -26.18
CA LEU A 513 -18.37 10.86 -25.76
C LEU A 513 -19.49 11.29 -26.73
N LYS A 514 -19.37 10.95 -28.02
CA LYS A 514 -20.37 11.30 -29.06
C LYS A 514 -21.72 10.64 -28.84
N GLU A 515 -21.72 9.42 -28.31
CA GLU A 515 -22.92 8.59 -28.12
C GLU A 515 -23.33 8.47 -26.63
N ALA A 516 -22.57 9.13 -25.74
CA ALA A 516 -22.77 9.02 -24.29
C ALA A 516 -23.97 9.84 -23.80
N THR A 517 -24.89 9.17 -23.10
CA THR A 517 -25.97 9.83 -22.34
C THR A 517 -25.50 10.31 -20.97
N VAL A 518 -24.56 9.59 -20.35
CA VAL A 518 -23.83 9.99 -19.15
C VAL A 518 -22.39 10.25 -19.57
N ARG A 519 -21.97 11.52 -19.53
CA ARG A 519 -20.76 12.00 -20.19
C ARG A 519 -19.58 12.16 -19.24
N TRP A 520 -19.86 12.38 -17.95
CA TRP A 520 -18.83 12.69 -16.94
C TRP A 520 -17.64 11.72 -16.89
N PRO A 521 -17.77 10.38 -17.06
CA PRO A 521 -16.60 9.50 -16.95
C PRO A 521 -15.58 9.75 -18.04
N LEU A 522 -16.07 9.95 -19.27
CA LEU A 522 -15.25 10.24 -20.45
C LEU A 522 -14.66 11.64 -20.36
N LEU A 523 -15.46 12.63 -19.92
CA LEU A 523 -14.99 13.99 -19.66
C LEU A 523 -13.90 14.04 -18.58
N TYR A 524 -14.02 13.25 -17.51
CA TYR A 524 -12.98 13.12 -16.49
C TYR A 524 -11.67 12.59 -17.10
N CYS A 525 -11.73 11.51 -17.88
CA CYS A 525 -10.54 10.96 -18.53
C CYS A 525 -9.87 11.97 -19.48
N LEU A 526 -10.67 12.69 -20.28
CA LEU A 526 -10.18 13.76 -21.14
C LEU A 526 -9.57 14.93 -20.35
N ALA A 527 -10.18 15.30 -19.23
CA ALA A 527 -9.65 16.34 -18.34
C ALA A 527 -8.28 15.95 -17.76
N VAL A 528 -8.11 14.68 -17.36
CA VAL A 528 -6.81 14.17 -16.92
C VAL A 528 -5.81 14.18 -18.08
N ALA A 529 -6.21 13.77 -19.28
CA ALA A 529 -5.35 13.80 -20.47
C ALA A 529 -4.83 15.21 -20.76
N ASP A 530 -5.72 16.20 -20.77
CA ASP A 530 -5.39 17.59 -20.99
C ASP A 530 -4.39 18.12 -19.96
N ARG A 531 -4.60 17.78 -18.69
CA ARG A 531 -3.70 18.18 -17.60
C ARG A 531 -2.31 17.60 -17.77
N GLU A 532 -2.20 16.31 -18.09
CA GLU A 532 -0.91 15.62 -18.27
C GLU A 532 -0.17 16.07 -19.54
N GLU A 533 -0.91 16.52 -20.56
CA GLU A 533 -0.35 17.06 -21.82
C GLU A 533 -0.04 18.57 -21.75
N GLY A 534 -0.23 19.21 -20.58
CA GLY A 534 0.10 20.63 -20.39
C GLY A 534 -0.93 21.62 -20.93
N HIS A 535 -2.21 21.24 -20.94
CA HIS A 535 -3.35 22.08 -21.33
C HIS A 535 -4.27 22.37 -20.14
N PRO A 536 -3.80 23.10 -19.10
CA PRO A 536 -4.49 23.20 -17.82
C PRO A 536 -5.84 23.92 -17.91
N GLU A 537 -6.01 24.90 -18.82
CA GLU A 537 -7.29 25.57 -19.02
C GLU A 537 -8.36 24.63 -19.59
N ARG A 538 -7.99 23.83 -20.59
CA ARG A 538 -8.88 22.83 -21.20
C ARG A 538 -9.23 21.73 -20.20
N ALA A 539 -8.25 21.30 -19.40
CA ALA A 539 -8.47 20.37 -18.30
C ALA A 539 -9.50 20.90 -17.29
N ALA A 540 -9.36 22.16 -16.85
CA ALA A 540 -10.28 22.77 -15.90
C ALA A 540 -11.71 22.90 -16.47
N GLU A 541 -11.85 23.15 -17.78
CA GLU A 541 -13.14 23.15 -18.47
C GLU A 541 -13.78 21.75 -18.49
N HIS A 542 -13.04 20.72 -18.89
CA HIS A 542 -13.53 19.35 -18.91
C HIS A 542 -13.86 18.81 -17.50
N PHE A 543 -13.06 19.12 -16.48
CA PHE A 543 -13.39 18.78 -15.09
C PHE A 543 -14.71 19.44 -14.64
N ALA A 544 -14.87 20.73 -14.94
CA ALA A 544 -16.09 21.45 -14.59
C ALA A 544 -17.33 20.91 -15.34
N GLU A 545 -17.19 20.53 -16.61
CA GLU A 545 -18.26 19.88 -17.37
C GLU A 545 -18.59 18.50 -16.79
N ALA A 546 -17.58 17.69 -16.44
CA ALA A 546 -17.78 16.39 -15.81
C ALA A 546 -18.54 16.50 -14.49
N PHE A 547 -18.16 17.44 -13.62
CA PHE A 547 -18.86 17.68 -12.35
C PHE A 547 -20.30 18.13 -12.56
N ALA A 548 -20.55 19.00 -13.55
CA ALA A 548 -21.90 19.47 -13.87
C ALA A 548 -22.79 18.36 -14.45
N ASP A 549 -22.26 17.54 -15.36
CA ASP A 549 -22.94 16.39 -15.97
C ASP A 549 -23.31 15.32 -14.92
N HIS A 550 -22.38 15.02 -14.00
CA HIS A 550 -22.66 14.13 -12.88
C HIS A 550 -23.79 14.68 -11.99
N ALA A 551 -23.72 15.97 -11.60
CA ALA A 551 -24.74 16.58 -10.75
C ALA A 551 -26.13 16.62 -11.41
N ALA A 552 -26.20 16.82 -12.73
CA ALA A 552 -27.46 16.78 -13.48
C ALA A 552 -28.03 15.35 -13.56
N SER A 553 -27.16 14.35 -13.78
CA SER A 553 -27.54 12.94 -13.86
C SER A 553 -28.06 12.40 -12.52
N ASP A 554 -27.43 12.80 -11.41
CA ASP A 554 -27.83 12.42 -10.05
C ASP A 554 -29.15 13.10 -9.61
N GLY A 555 -29.31 14.39 -9.94
CA GLY A 555 -30.55 15.13 -9.68
C GLY A 555 -31.77 14.61 -10.44
N ALA A 556 -31.58 14.05 -11.64
CA ALA A 556 -32.65 13.43 -12.42
C ALA A 556 -33.08 12.05 -11.87
N ALA A 557 -32.24 11.39 -11.07
CA ALA A 557 -32.55 10.13 -10.40
C ALA A 557 -33.35 10.31 -9.08
N GLY A 558 -33.50 11.54 -8.59
CA GLY A 558 -34.22 11.87 -7.36
C GLY A 558 -35.58 12.54 -7.58
N ALA A 559 -36.65 11.76 -7.72
CA ALA A 559 -38.00 12.23 -7.36
C ALA A 559 -38.15 12.22 -5.82
N PRO A 560 -38.94 13.13 -5.20
CA PRO A 560 -38.96 13.27 -3.75
C PRO A 560 -39.59 12.03 -3.09
N ALA A 561 -38.86 11.42 -2.15
CA ALA A 561 -39.41 10.40 -1.26
C ALA A 561 -40.30 11.08 -0.21
N GLY A 562 -41.55 10.61 -0.11
CA GLY A 562 -42.41 10.88 1.04
C GLY A 562 -41.75 10.42 2.33
N GLU A 563 -42.06 11.12 3.41
CA GLU A 563 -41.58 10.84 4.76
C GLU A 563 -41.92 9.39 5.18
N GLY A 564 -40.89 8.58 5.45
CA GLY A 564 -41.03 7.28 6.10
C GLY A 564 -40.35 6.11 5.39
N GLY A 565 -39.08 5.83 5.74
CA GLY A 565 -38.42 4.58 5.36
C GLY A 565 -36.92 4.58 5.71
N THR A 566 -36.52 3.73 6.66
CA THR A 566 -35.16 3.65 7.23
C THR A 566 -34.16 2.78 6.43
N ASP A 567 -34.47 2.40 5.19
CA ASP A 567 -33.64 1.47 4.37
C ASP A 567 -32.85 2.14 3.22
N ALA A 568 -32.72 3.48 3.21
CA ALA A 568 -32.09 4.24 2.11
C ALA A 568 -30.59 4.58 2.27
N ALA A 569 -29.91 4.01 3.27
CA ALA A 569 -28.55 4.44 3.67
C ALA A 569 -27.39 4.09 2.69
N PRO A 570 -27.31 2.88 2.09
CA PRO A 570 -26.20 2.55 1.19
C PRO A 570 -26.29 3.33 -0.13
N VAL A 571 -27.53 3.66 -0.56
CA VAL A 571 -27.79 4.26 -1.87
C VAL A 571 -27.27 5.68 -2.00
N ARG A 572 -27.25 6.42 -0.89
CA ARG A 572 -26.75 7.80 -0.83
C ARG A 572 -25.22 7.89 -0.69
N ALA A 573 -24.54 6.79 -0.36
CA ALA A 573 -23.11 6.80 -0.07
C ALA A 573 -22.22 6.84 -1.33
N GLY A 574 -22.58 6.12 -2.40
CA GLY A 574 -21.75 6.05 -3.63
C GLY A 574 -21.84 7.30 -4.53
N ALA A 575 -23.00 7.93 -4.64
CA ALA A 575 -23.21 9.12 -5.46
C ALA A 575 -22.55 10.32 -4.79
N GLY A 576 -22.57 10.32 -3.45
CA GLY A 576 -21.75 11.21 -2.63
C GLY A 576 -20.25 11.03 -2.88
N ALA A 577 -19.75 9.80 -3.07
CA ALA A 577 -18.34 9.53 -3.33
C ALA A 577 -17.87 10.08 -4.70
N VAL A 578 -18.65 9.89 -5.77
CA VAL A 578 -18.32 10.44 -7.11
C VAL A 578 -18.34 11.96 -7.09
N ALA A 579 -19.39 12.58 -6.54
CA ALA A 579 -19.49 14.02 -6.43
C ALA A 579 -18.34 14.62 -5.61
N THR A 580 -17.94 13.94 -4.53
CA THR A 580 -16.80 14.33 -3.69
C THR A 580 -15.49 14.26 -4.49
N ALA A 581 -15.20 13.12 -5.12
CA ALA A 581 -13.96 12.93 -5.87
C ALA A 581 -13.85 13.89 -7.06
N LEU A 582 -14.92 14.03 -7.88
CA LEU A 582 -14.94 14.99 -8.99
C LEU A 582 -14.86 16.43 -8.50
N GLY A 583 -15.56 16.76 -7.42
CA GLY A 583 -15.53 18.10 -6.82
C GLY A 583 -14.12 18.50 -6.39
N ARG A 584 -13.37 17.56 -5.78
CA ARG A 584 -11.97 17.76 -5.40
C ARG A 584 -11.07 18.05 -6.60
N GLU A 585 -11.12 17.20 -7.63
CA GLU A 585 -10.31 17.36 -8.85
C GLU A 585 -10.66 18.65 -9.61
N THR A 586 -11.96 19.00 -9.65
CA THR A 586 -12.43 20.21 -10.33
C THR A 586 -12.00 21.48 -9.59
N LEU A 587 -12.11 21.53 -8.26
CA LEU A 587 -11.62 22.65 -7.47
C LEU A 587 -10.11 22.85 -7.65
N ASP A 588 -9.35 21.75 -7.57
CA ASP A 588 -7.90 21.80 -7.79
C ASP A 588 -7.54 22.37 -9.17
N ALA A 589 -8.19 21.87 -10.23
CA ALA A 589 -7.97 22.33 -11.59
C ALA A 589 -8.36 23.81 -11.81
N LEU A 590 -9.52 24.24 -11.29
CA LEU A 590 -9.97 25.64 -11.41
C LEU A 590 -9.03 26.61 -10.68
N LEU A 591 -8.54 26.23 -9.50
CA LEU A 591 -7.58 27.04 -8.75
C LEU A 591 -6.21 27.08 -9.41
N ALA A 592 -5.80 26.00 -10.10
CA ALA A 592 -4.54 25.96 -10.84
C ALA A 592 -4.50 26.92 -12.04
N VAL A 593 -5.65 27.29 -12.61
CA VAL A 593 -5.79 28.23 -13.74
C VAL A 593 -6.38 29.58 -13.34
N ASP A 594 -6.29 29.94 -12.05
CA ASP A 594 -6.72 31.22 -11.50
C ASP A 594 -8.19 31.58 -11.84
N ARG A 595 -9.11 30.63 -11.58
CA ARG A 595 -10.57 30.83 -11.72
C ARG A 595 -11.31 30.74 -10.37
N PRO A 596 -10.98 31.60 -9.38
CA PRO A 596 -11.55 31.51 -8.03
C PRO A 596 -13.08 31.65 -8.00
N ASP A 597 -13.69 32.50 -8.84
CA ASP A 597 -15.15 32.67 -8.88
C ASP A 597 -15.89 31.37 -9.23
N ARG A 598 -15.37 30.60 -10.20
CA ARG A 598 -15.94 29.30 -10.58
C ARG A 598 -15.70 28.26 -9.50
N ALA A 599 -14.52 28.28 -8.86
CA ALA A 599 -14.21 27.40 -7.75
C ALA A 599 -15.13 27.68 -6.54
N ARG A 600 -15.40 28.94 -6.21
CA ARG A 600 -16.38 29.35 -5.19
C ARG A 600 -17.78 28.86 -5.49
N ALA A 601 -18.26 29.04 -6.71
CA ALA A 601 -19.57 28.56 -7.12
C ALA A 601 -19.71 27.03 -6.99
N LEU A 602 -18.64 26.27 -7.26
CA LEU A 602 -18.62 24.82 -7.03
C LEU A 602 -18.58 24.51 -5.53
N TRP A 603 -17.70 25.16 -4.77
CA TRP A 603 -17.59 25.00 -3.32
C TRP A 603 -18.93 25.20 -2.60
N ASP A 604 -19.71 26.21 -3.00
CA ASP A 604 -21.00 26.50 -2.37
C ASP A 604 -22.05 25.42 -2.64
N ARG A 605 -21.89 24.64 -3.71
CA ARG A 605 -22.75 23.50 -4.05
C ARG A 605 -22.36 22.20 -3.34
N LEU A 606 -21.16 22.11 -2.76
CA LEU A 606 -20.73 20.90 -2.05
C LEU A 606 -21.49 20.75 -0.72
N PRO A 607 -21.88 19.52 -0.34
CA PRO A 607 -22.51 19.27 0.96
C PRO A 607 -21.62 19.74 2.11
N ALA A 608 -22.25 20.25 3.19
CA ALA A 608 -21.52 20.73 4.36
C ALA A 608 -20.57 19.67 4.95
N ALA A 609 -20.99 18.41 5.00
CA ALA A 609 -20.16 17.30 5.47
C ALA A 609 -18.88 17.10 4.64
N VAL A 610 -18.96 17.26 3.31
CA VAL A 610 -17.80 17.17 2.41
C VAL A 610 -16.84 18.33 2.65
N ARG A 611 -17.36 19.56 2.78
CA ARG A 611 -16.54 20.76 3.05
C ARG A 611 -15.78 20.71 4.38
N GLN A 612 -16.25 19.92 5.35
CA GLN A 612 -15.57 19.73 6.63
C GLN A 612 -14.45 18.69 6.58
N GLN A 613 -14.34 17.89 5.52
CA GLN A 613 -13.23 16.94 5.35
C GLN A 613 -11.91 17.69 5.16
N GLY A 614 -10.81 17.22 5.76
CA GLY A 614 -9.53 17.93 5.75
C GLY A 614 -8.99 18.27 4.37
N ALA A 615 -9.13 17.35 3.39
CA ALA A 615 -8.74 17.62 2.00
C ALA A 615 -9.49 18.82 1.40
N PHE A 616 -10.76 19.02 1.76
CA PHE A 616 -11.55 20.17 1.34
C PHE A 616 -11.23 21.42 2.16
N ARG A 617 -10.86 21.30 3.45
CA ARG A 617 -10.35 22.44 4.23
C ARG A 617 -9.06 23.00 3.63
N LEU A 618 -8.17 22.14 3.09
CA LEU A 618 -7.01 22.58 2.31
C LEU A 618 -7.40 23.34 1.03
N LEU A 619 -8.41 22.85 0.31
CA LEU A 619 -8.94 23.54 -0.87
C LEU A 619 -9.62 24.87 -0.52
N ASP A 620 -10.29 24.96 0.63
CA ASP A 620 -10.89 26.19 1.16
C ASP A 620 -9.81 27.25 1.40
N ILE A 621 -8.73 26.89 2.07
CA ILE A 621 -7.57 27.78 2.30
C ILE A 621 -7.02 28.29 0.96
N ARG A 622 -6.80 27.39 -0.02
CA ARG A 622 -6.31 27.77 -1.35
C ARG A 622 -7.27 28.72 -2.07
N LEU A 623 -8.57 28.46 -1.99
CA LEU A 623 -9.62 29.30 -2.58
C LEU A 623 -9.67 30.68 -1.92
N LEU A 624 -9.67 30.75 -0.59
CA LEU A 624 -9.65 32.00 0.16
C LEU A 624 -8.41 32.84 -0.16
N LEU A 625 -7.24 32.20 -0.28
CA LEU A 625 -6.01 32.88 -0.70
C LEU A 625 -6.11 33.41 -2.14
N ALA A 626 -6.70 32.66 -3.07
CA ALA A 626 -6.95 33.12 -4.44
C ALA A 626 -7.95 34.28 -4.49
N GLU A 627 -8.91 34.33 -3.55
CA GLU A 627 -9.85 35.45 -3.37
C GLU A 627 -9.24 36.65 -2.60
N GLY A 628 -7.98 36.57 -2.17
CA GLY A 628 -7.33 37.62 -1.36
C GLY A 628 -7.79 37.69 0.10
N ARG A 629 -8.53 36.69 0.59
CA ARG A 629 -9.13 36.62 1.94
C ARG A 629 -8.19 35.93 2.94
N ARG A 630 -7.02 36.53 3.14
CA ARG A 630 -5.93 35.96 3.96
C ARG A 630 -6.33 35.69 5.42
N ASP A 631 -7.07 36.60 6.05
CA ASP A 631 -7.50 36.48 7.45
C ASP A 631 -8.47 35.31 7.65
N GLU A 632 -9.32 35.04 6.66
CA GLU A 632 -10.24 33.91 6.69
C GLU A 632 -9.51 32.59 6.45
N ALA A 633 -8.53 32.58 5.54
CA ALA A 633 -7.64 31.43 5.36
C ALA A 633 -6.88 31.10 6.66
N ARG A 634 -6.43 32.12 7.41
CA ARG A 634 -5.83 31.95 8.75
C ARG A 634 -6.82 31.36 9.75
N ALA A 635 -8.05 31.87 9.79
CA ALA A 635 -9.08 31.36 10.68
C ALA A 635 -9.39 29.86 10.47
N VAL A 636 -9.24 29.33 9.25
CA VAL A 636 -9.37 27.89 8.98
C VAL A 636 -8.30 27.08 9.72
N PHE A 637 -7.05 27.52 9.71
CA PHE A 637 -5.98 26.89 10.49
C PHE A 637 -6.21 27.04 12.00
N ASP A 638 -6.59 28.23 12.46
CA ASP A 638 -6.80 28.49 13.89
C ASP A 638 -7.94 27.65 14.49
N THR A 639 -8.94 27.28 13.66
CA THR A 639 -10.03 26.38 14.07
C THR A 639 -9.55 24.94 14.31
N GLY A 640 -8.45 24.52 13.68
CA GLY A 640 -8.02 23.12 13.68
C GLY A 640 -8.73 22.27 12.63
N PHE A 641 -7.99 21.44 11.90
CA PHE A 641 -8.53 20.42 11.00
C PHE A 641 -7.52 19.30 10.75
N GLU A 642 -8.02 18.14 10.33
CA GLU A 642 -7.21 16.94 10.10
C GLU A 642 -7.38 16.42 8.67
N VAL A 643 -6.25 16.27 7.96
CA VAL A 643 -6.22 15.78 6.57
C VAL A 643 -5.91 14.30 6.59
N ALA A 644 -6.96 13.47 6.66
CA ALA A 644 -6.80 12.02 6.82
C ALA A 644 -5.91 11.40 5.74
N ASP A 645 -6.10 11.80 4.49
CA ASP A 645 -5.38 11.34 3.31
C ASP A 645 -4.11 12.17 2.99
N LEU A 646 -3.54 12.86 4.00
CA LEU A 646 -2.26 13.55 3.85
C LEU A 646 -1.18 12.53 3.48
N ARG A 647 -0.57 12.72 2.31
CA ARG A 647 0.48 11.83 1.80
C ARG A 647 1.76 11.97 2.60
N GLU A 648 2.50 10.87 2.70
CA GLU A 648 3.86 10.89 3.20
C GLU A 648 4.69 11.97 2.49
N GLY A 649 5.44 12.75 3.27
CA GLY A 649 6.28 13.83 2.74
C GLY A 649 5.52 15.05 2.19
N ALA A 650 4.20 15.17 2.40
CA ALA A 650 3.44 16.32 1.95
C ALA A 650 3.86 17.62 2.67
N GLU A 651 4.15 18.66 1.89
CA GLU A 651 4.56 19.98 2.40
C GLU A 651 3.48 21.05 2.28
N THR A 652 2.35 20.69 1.67
CA THR A 652 1.26 21.62 1.33
C THR A 652 0.75 22.41 2.53
N LEU A 653 0.73 21.82 3.73
CA LEU A 653 0.35 22.54 4.96
C LEU A 653 1.32 23.68 5.27
N GLY A 654 2.63 23.43 5.19
CA GLY A 654 3.66 24.45 5.41
C GLY A 654 3.69 25.51 4.33
N GLU A 655 3.56 25.10 3.06
CA GLU A 655 3.50 26.01 1.90
C GLU A 655 2.29 26.96 1.99
N LEU A 656 1.12 26.45 2.36
CA LEU A 656 -0.08 27.28 2.52
C LEU A 656 0.01 28.18 3.76
N TRP A 657 0.56 27.67 4.86
CA TRP A 657 0.78 28.48 6.06
C TRP A 657 1.69 29.68 5.78
N ALA A 658 2.80 29.48 5.07
CA ALA A 658 3.73 30.55 4.69
C ALA A 658 3.08 31.63 3.80
N ARG A 659 2.04 31.27 3.02
CA ARG A 659 1.23 32.24 2.26
C ARG A 659 0.24 33.00 3.14
N VAL A 660 -0.13 32.43 4.28
CA VAL A 660 -1.11 32.98 5.23
C VAL A 660 -0.46 33.83 6.31
N THR A 661 0.78 33.56 6.73
CA THR A 661 1.47 34.32 7.80
C THR A 661 2.98 34.05 7.77
N ASP A 662 3.76 34.92 8.41
CA ASP A 662 5.20 34.74 8.63
C ASP A 662 5.50 34.03 9.97
N GLU A 663 4.46 33.66 10.73
CA GLU A 663 4.61 32.90 11.98
C GLU A 663 5.15 31.48 11.71
N PRO A 664 5.86 30.87 12.68
CA PRO A 664 6.27 29.47 12.58
C PRO A 664 5.06 28.54 12.42
N LEU A 665 5.20 27.50 11.59
CA LEU A 665 4.17 26.48 11.39
C LEU A 665 3.85 25.78 12.74
N PRO A 666 2.57 25.73 13.16
CA PRO A 666 2.18 25.04 14.39
C PRO A 666 2.52 23.55 14.36
N ASP A 667 2.86 22.97 15.52
CA ASP A 667 3.25 21.55 15.65
C ASP A 667 2.19 20.59 15.07
N ALA A 668 0.91 20.93 15.22
CA ALA A 668 -0.19 20.11 14.72
C ALA A 668 -0.17 19.91 13.18
N TYR A 669 0.49 20.81 12.45
CA TYR A 669 0.60 20.84 11.00
C TYR A 669 2.02 20.60 10.49
N GLU A 670 2.99 20.38 11.39
CA GLU A 670 4.39 20.14 11.04
C GLU A 670 4.60 18.67 10.66
N PHE A 671 4.52 18.34 9.37
CA PHE A 671 4.75 16.99 8.85
C PHE A 671 6.04 16.86 8.03
N ARG A 672 6.90 17.90 8.01
CA ARG A 672 8.15 17.87 7.24
C ARG A 672 9.18 17.00 7.97
N MET A 673 9.58 15.90 7.34
CA MET A 673 10.58 14.98 7.88
C MET A 673 12.03 15.37 7.54
N ARG A 674 12.23 16.62 7.09
CA ARG A 674 13.48 17.17 6.57
C ARG A 674 13.84 18.47 7.30
N PRO A 675 15.10 18.94 7.21
CA PRO A 675 15.45 20.29 7.66
C PRO A 675 14.55 21.36 7.00
N ASN A 676 14.29 22.44 7.73
CA ASN A 676 13.49 23.59 7.25
C ASN A 676 14.15 24.33 6.09
#